data_AF-A0A7J0CX82-F1
#
_entry.id   AF-A0A7J0CX82-F1
#
_cell.length_a   1.000
_cell.length_b   1.000
_cell.length_c   1.000
_cell.angle_alpha   90.00
_cell.angle_beta   90.00
_cell.angle_gamma   90.00
#
_symmetry.space_group_name_H-M   'P 1'
#
loop_
_entity.id
_entity.type
_entity.pdbx_description
1 polymer ?
#
loop_
_entity_poly.entity_id
_entity_poly.type
_entity_poly.pdbx_seq_one_letter_code
_entity_poly.pdbx_strand_id
1 'polypeptide(L)'
;MTGSAVPRPSQGQDDLLGKPPVHPSVSEASRLLCAGVHLHDGYRDAVIDQLYVQEQCVVAPSTGFDAARVLAHALRARRTELAWAAGILAAWLLGAVLTGGVIGALFFPCVLLALAPWIRGSAPNPPVYRRAAAFLMRWYGRLFLLLVGLWVLASAFGLFGGESDPDEFSGSYGPGASGSDGFSDTLPDASDLGFALITGSLSGGSATGAAWAVLFFLAVIAGLVGLQRGQFARVMTDELSRKNFPDLAADQAEHAAGDRFRRLQQRIRLEQHAPVILYGERNPFCGMGTPYGTWNLTVELRPSKEGPAEPLDNARILRRIVPLLEGLRVPSSHGSAEGAAAVRDRLRELVVDECVFLPVAGLPRRESAPYGPGAFEEHRGRAVEEGGEGRRHFLRIRVGGWNEEVVVTVFVRVHTQGGMLMLEVAPHVLMPVHPLFRDADRAAHRHRNNNWFGKAVWALTRTPASLARSVVTLGRGVASGWKLLTAGNSGALAEGPAFSVRELGADEEASLFQDMDINRYLKSIEDRVNAGVRLALREAGYETDEFEQKIVNIGAGGVFIESAKDSAIGIGDHNDIRRSGPTAPAGPAAPGAKKGPAGGKAPAPRRAPARERPRRGPGPPAESRREMTSGPTSGPTSGPTPDGRQPQRTVHIGSVTGSAFAVGDHNTVTQHQHAGPADESQAELLRAVQELRADLARFVASDTTEVLDAELVSVADEIETAGGAAPGRLARLQEALTAAGALTGTLASGVAVAEALRALLGG
;
A
#
# COMPACT_ATOMS: atom_id res chain seq x y z
N MET A 1 -1.32 -34.10 -41.73
CA MET A 1 -2.60 -33.37 -41.54
C MET A 1 -2.28 -31.90 -41.55
N THR A 2 -2.88 -31.20 -42.52
CA THR A 2 -2.54 -29.86 -43.00
C THR A 2 -2.84 -28.78 -41.96
N GLY A 3 -1.79 -28.13 -41.46
CA GLY A 3 -1.91 -26.92 -40.66
C GLY A 3 -2.31 -25.75 -41.54
N SER A 4 -3.57 -25.33 -41.44
CA SER A 4 -4.05 -24.09 -42.04
C SER A 4 -3.59 -22.92 -41.19
N ALA A 5 -2.39 -22.41 -41.45
CA ALA A 5 -1.93 -21.14 -40.94
C ALA A 5 -2.66 -20.02 -41.68
N VAL A 6 -3.54 -19.31 -40.98
CA VAL A 6 -4.12 -18.04 -41.46
C VAL A 6 -2.95 -17.08 -41.70
N PRO A 7 -2.82 -16.46 -42.90
CA PRO A 7 -1.71 -15.57 -43.18
C PRO A 7 -1.83 -14.31 -42.31
N ARG A 8 -0.76 -13.96 -41.59
CA ARG A 8 -0.65 -12.65 -40.92
C ARG A 8 -0.67 -11.55 -41.99
N PRO A 9 -1.49 -10.50 -41.84
CA PRO A 9 -1.40 -9.33 -42.71
C PRO A 9 -0.01 -8.67 -42.55
N SER A 10 0.44 -8.02 -43.62
CA SER A 10 1.76 -7.42 -43.73
C SER A 10 1.95 -6.28 -42.72
N GLN A 11 3.18 -6.16 -42.18
CA GLN A 11 3.60 -5.16 -41.17
C GLN A 11 3.23 -3.70 -41.48
N GLY A 12 2.90 -3.35 -42.74
CA GLY A 12 2.49 -2.00 -43.12
C GLY A 12 1.02 -1.66 -42.83
N GLN A 13 0.16 -2.65 -42.55
CA GLN A 13 -1.26 -2.42 -42.19
C GLN A 13 -1.45 -2.20 -40.68
N ASP A 14 -0.60 -2.79 -39.84
CA ASP A 14 -0.63 -2.60 -38.38
C ASP A 14 -0.33 -1.14 -38.00
N ASP A 15 0.57 -0.44 -38.71
CA ASP A 15 0.92 0.96 -38.43
C ASP A 15 -0.24 1.95 -38.61
N LEU A 16 -1.29 1.59 -39.38
CA LEU A 16 -2.48 2.40 -39.62
C LEU A 16 -3.64 2.11 -38.63
N LEU A 17 -3.62 0.97 -37.93
CA LEU A 17 -4.71 0.49 -37.06
C LEU A 17 -4.39 0.55 -35.55
N GLY A 18 -3.14 0.80 -35.17
CA GLY A 18 -2.69 0.94 -33.78
C GLY A 18 -1.36 0.24 -33.55
N LYS A 19 -0.62 0.60 -32.50
CA LYS A 19 0.61 -0.13 -32.15
C LYS A 19 0.25 -1.36 -31.34
N PRO A 20 0.82 -2.55 -31.63
CA PRO A 20 0.60 -3.69 -30.75
C PRO A 20 1.09 -3.35 -29.33
N PRO A 21 0.34 -3.73 -28.29
CA PRO A 21 0.74 -3.49 -26.92
C PRO A 21 2.08 -4.17 -26.62
N VAL A 22 2.85 -3.61 -25.70
CA VAL A 22 4.11 -4.20 -25.26
C VAL A 22 3.83 -5.59 -24.68
N HIS A 23 4.51 -6.62 -25.19
CA HIS A 23 4.31 -7.97 -24.70
C HIS A 23 4.68 -8.03 -23.19
N PRO A 24 3.83 -8.58 -22.31
CA PRO A 24 4.03 -8.52 -20.86
C PRO A 24 5.39 -9.06 -20.39
N SER A 25 5.93 -10.08 -21.06
CA SER A 25 7.22 -10.67 -20.70
C SER A 25 8.43 -9.77 -21.00
N VAL A 26 8.30 -8.77 -21.87
CA VAL A 26 9.41 -7.86 -22.25
C VAL A 26 9.23 -6.43 -21.70
N SER A 27 8.15 -6.18 -20.96
CA SER A 27 7.84 -4.86 -20.43
C SER A 27 8.87 -4.36 -19.42
N GLU A 28 9.00 -3.03 -19.31
CA GLU A 28 9.89 -2.43 -18.32
C GLU A 28 9.39 -2.73 -16.90
N ALA A 29 8.07 -2.78 -16.69
CA ALA A 29 7.49 -3.21 -15.41
C ALA A 29 7.91 -4.63 -15.03
N SER A 30 7.82 -5.61 -15.95
CA SER A 30 8.34 -6.97 -15.72
C SER A 30 9.80 -6.97 -15.31
N ARG A 31 10.63 -6.21 -16.03
CA ARG A 31 12.07 -6.10 -15.75
C ARG A 31 12.32 -5.54 -14.35
N LEU A 32 11.60 -4.50 -13.95
CA LEU A 32 11.73 -3.88 -12.64
C LEU A 32 11.22 -4.79 -11.52
N LEU A 33 10.14 -5.55 -11.72
CA LEU A 33 9.70 -6.57 -10.75
C LEU A 33 10.74 -7.69 -10.60
N CYS A 34 11.36 -8.12 -11.70
CA CYS A 34 12.49 -9.06 -11.67
C CYS A 34 13.70 -8.45 -10.93
N ALA A 35 13.99 -7.15 -11.12
CA ALA A 35 15.01 -6.47 -10.36
C ALA A 35 14.66 -6.40 -8.85
N GLY A 36 13.39 -6.20 -8.54
CA GLY A 36 12.86 -6.15 -7.18
C GLY A 36 13.09 -7.43 -6.38
N VAL A 37 12.88 -8.61 -6.98
CA VAL A 37 13.13 -9.89 -6.29
C VAL A 37 14.61 -10.12 -5.97
N HIS A 38 15.53 -9.52 -6.72
CA HIS A 38 16.97 -9.55 -6.40
C HIS A 38 17.38 -8.53 -5.33
N LEU A 39 16.59 -7.47 -5.13
CA LEU A 39 16.94 -6.36 -4.24
C LEU A 39 16.26 -6.44 -2.87
N HIS A 40 15.05 -6.98 -2.80
CA HIS A 40 14.23 -6.96 -1.59
C HIS A 40 13.76 -8.36 -1.18
N ASP A 41 14.24 -8.82 -0.02
CA ASP A 41 13.98 -10.18 0.48
C ASP A 41 12.50 -10.43 0.80
N GLY A 42 11.80 -9.46 1.41
CA GLY A 42 10.37 -9.60 1.75
C GLY A 42 9.49 -9.78 0.51
N TYR A 43 9.63 -8.91 -0.50
CA TYR A 43 8.99 -9.07 -1.81
C TYR A 43 9.32 -10.42 -2.47
N ARG A 44 10.60 -10.83 -2.51
CA ARG A 44 11.00 -12.14 -3.05
C ARG A 44 10.30 -13.30 -2.34
N ASP A 45 10.30 -13.28 -1.00
CA ASP A 45 9.71 -14.34 -0.19
C ASP A 45 8.19 -14.39 -0.35
N ALA A 46 7.52 -13.23 -0.47
CA ALA A 46 6.09 -13.16 -0.76
C ALA A 46 5.74 -13.69 -2.16
N VAL A 47 6.53 -13.37 -3.19
CA VAL A 47 6.35 -13.91 -4.55
C VAL A 47 6.49 -15.44 -4.55
N ILE A 48 7.52 -15.97 -3.87
CA ILE A 48 7.74 -17.41 -3.74
C ILE A 48 6.58 -18.05 -2.94
N ASP A 49 6.13 -17.42 -1.85
CA ASP A 49 5.04 -17.98 -1.05
C ASP A 49 3.76 -18.09 -1.88
N GLN A 50 3.37 -17.01 -2.57
CA GLN A 50 2.13 -16.95 -3.35
C GLN A 50 2.16 -17.85 -4.59
N LEU A 51 3.24 -17.81 -5.38
CA LEU A 51 3.27 -18.50 -6.68
C LEU A 51 3.90 -19.89 -6.64
N TYR A 52 4.76 -20.16 -5.65
CA TYR A 52 5.48 -21.43 -5.53
C TYR A 52 5.03 -22.27 -4.34
N VAL A 53 4.73 -21.71 -3.16
CA VAL A 53 4.37 -22.51 -1.97
C VAL A 53 2.87 -22.81 -1.93
N GLN A 54 2.04 -21.83 -2.27
CA GLN A 54 0.58 -21.94 -2.31
C GLN A 54 0.13 -22.48 -3.67
N GLU A 55 0.30 -23.78 -3.90
CA GLU A 55 -0.07 -24.41 -5.19
C GLU A 55 -1.57 -24.34 -5.48
N GLN A 56 -2.42 -24.31 -4.44
CA GLN A 56 -3.87 -24.26 -4.56
C GLN A 56 -4.43 -22.89 -4.99
N CYS A 57 -3.64 -21.82 -4.81
CA CYS A 57 -4.06 -20.46 -5.14
C CYS A 57 -3.96 -20.22 -6.64
N VAL A 58 -5.06 -19.78 -7.25
CA VAL A 58 -5.07 -19.32 -8.64
C VAL A 58 -4.28 -18.02 -8.76
N VAL A 59 -3.60 -17.83 -9.88
CA VAL A 59 -2.79 -16.63 -10.13
C VAL A 59 -3.69 -15.46 -10.53
N ALA A 60 -3.45 -14.30 -9.92
CA ALA A 60 -4.08 -13.06 -10.32
C ALA A 60 -3.74 -12.72 -11.79
N PRO A 61 -4.69 -12.20 -12.58
CA PRO A 61 -4.41 -11.71 -13.93
C PRO A 61 -3.17 -10.79 -13.95
N SER A 62 -2.24 -11.06 -14.86
CA SER A 62 -0.97 -10.33 -14.90
C SER A 62 -0.99 -9.26 -15.97
N THR A 63 -1.59 -8.12 -15.65
CA THR A 63 -1.69 -7.01 -16.57
C THR A 63 -0.36 -6.24 -16.67
N GLY A 64 0.35 -6.43 -17.79
CA GLY A 64 1.53 -5.62 -18.13
C GLY A 64 2.85 -6.18 -17.61
N PHE A 65 2.79 -7.40 -17.08
CA PHE A 65 3.96 -8.13 -16.65
C PHE A 65 3.75 -9.65 -16.79
N ASP A 66 4.83 -10.43 -16.67
CA ASP A 66 4.80 -11.89 -16.67
C ASP A 66 5.16 -12.43 -15.27
N ALA A 67 4.17 -12.95 -14.54
CA ALA A 67 4.36 -13.46 -13.18
C ALA A 67 5.24 -14.72 -13.15
N ALA A 68 5.18 -15.55 -14.19
CA ALA A 68 6.00 -16.75 -14.30
C ALA A 68 7.49 -16.39 -14.39
N ARG A 69 7.81 -15.32 -15.13
CA ARG A 69 9.17 -14.81 -15.26
C ARG A 69 9.68 -14.20 -13.96
N VAL A 70 8.84 -13.41 -13.26
CA VAL A 70 9.20 -12.87 -11.94
C VAL A 70 9.46 -13.99 -10.93
N LEU A 71 8.68 -15.07 -10.97
CA LEU A 71 8.91 -16.26 -10.15
C LEU A 71 10.25 -16.94 -10.46
N ALA A 72 10.59 -17.07 -11.74
CA ALA A 72 11.86 -17.65 -12.19
C ALA A 72 13.06 -16.89 -11.57
N HIS A 73 13.02 -15.55 -11.67
CA HIS A 73 14.04 -14.68 -11.07
C HIS A 73 14.01 -14.74 -9.54
N ALA A 74 12.84 -14.88 -8.90
CA ALA A 74 12.73 -15.00 -7.44
C ALA A 74 13.41 -16.27 -6.92
N LEU A 75 13.17 -17.41 -7.57
CA LEU A 75 13.79 -18.69 -7.20
C LEU A 75 15.30 -18.67 -7.44
N ARG A 76 15.76 -18.11 -8.57
CA ARG A 76 17.20 -17.96 -8.85
C ARG A 76 17.88 -17.01 -7.86
N ALA A 77 17.26 -15.89 -7.54
CA ALA A 77 17.73 -14.96 -6.52
C ALA A 77 17.88 -15.67 -5.17
N ARG A 78 16.87 -16.45 -4.75
CA ARG A 78 16.90 -17.23 -3.49
C ARG A 78 18.03 -18.26 -3.47
N ARG A 79 18.20 -19.06 -4.54
CA ARG A 79 19.29 -20.05 -4.64
C ARG A 79 20.66 -19.38 -4.57
N THR A 80 20.83 -18.26 -5.27
CA THR A 80 22.09 -17.51 -5.31
C THR A 80 22.39 -16.89 -3.94
N GLU A 81 21.39 -16.31 -3.28
CA GLU A 81 21.53 -15.75 -1.94
C GLU A 81 21.93 -16.81 -0.91
N LEU A 82 21.29 -17.98 -0.94
CA LEU A 82 21.63 -19.11 -0.07
C LEU A 82 23.03 -19.65 -0.35
N ALA A 83 23.45 -19.74 -1.62
CA ALA A 83 24.79 -20.18 -1.99
C ALA A 83 25.87 -19.22 -1.46
N TRP A 84 25.68 -17.90 -1.60
CA TRP A 84 26.59 -16.92 -1.02
C TRP A 84 26.59 -16.94 0.50
N ALA A 85 25.42 -17.05 1.13
CA ALA A 85 25.31 -17.15 2.58
C ALA A 85 26.03 -18.41 3.10
N ALA A 86 25.87 -19.55 2.43
CA ALA A 86 26.59 -20.78 2.74
C ALA A 86 28.11 -20.61 2.57
N GLY A 87 28.56 -20.02 1.45
CA GLY A 87 29.99 -19.79 1.19
C GLY A 87 30.63 -18.82 2.19
N ILE A 88 29.95 -17.73 2.53
CA ILE A 88 30.42 -16.75 3.53
C ILE A 88 30.47 -17.39 4.92
N LEU A 89 29.42 -18.12 5.32
CA LEU A 89 29.40 -18.82 6.60
C LEU A 89 30.49 -19.90 6.68
N ALA A 90 30.68 -20.66 5.61
CA ALA A 90 31.74 -21.66 5.51
C ALA A 90 33.13 -21.02 5.63
N ALA A 91 33.36 -19.84 5.03
CA ALA A 91 34.61 -19.10 5.18
C ALA A 91 34.86 -18.64 6.63
N TRP A 92 33.82 -18.19 7.34
CA TRP A 92 33.90 -17.86 8.76
C TRP A 92 34.21 -19.09 9.63
N LEU A 93 33.51 -20.21 9.40
CA LEU A 93 33.71 -21.45 10.17
C LEU A 93 35.07 -22.09 9.89
N LEU A 94 35.49 -22.14 8.62
CA LEU A 94 36.81 -22.65 8.24
C LEU A 94 37.92 -21.78 8.82
N GLY A 95 37.75 -20.44 8.78
CA GLY A 95 38.66 -19.54 9.47
C GLY A 95 38.72 -19.83 10.96
N ALA A 96 37.59 -20.06 11.63
CA ALA A 96 37.52 -20.37 13.05
C ALA A 96 38.32 -21.64 13.40
N VAL A 97 38.17 -22.69 12.61
CA VAL A 97 38.89 -23.95 12.81
C VAL A 97 40.38 -23.79 12.51
N LEU A 98 40.75 -23.19 11.37
CA LEU A 98 42.16 -23.11 10.94
C LEU A 98 42.99 -22.09 11.72
N THR A 99 42.37 -21.12 12.40
CA THR A 99 43.06 -20.13 13.23
C THR A 99 43.05 -20.49 14.72
N GLY A 100 42.70 -21.74 15.07
CA GLY A 100 42.66 -22.17 16.48
C GLY A 100 41.63 -21.41 17.32
N GLY A 101 40.54 -20.93 16.71
CA GLY A 101 39.48 -20.18 17.38
C GLY A 101 39.68 -18.66 17.45
N VAL A 102 40.83 -18.12 17.06
CA VAL A 102 41.14 -16.67 17.17
C VAL A 102 40.16 -15.81 16.38
N ILE A 103 39.83 -16.16 15.13
CA ILE A 103 38.80 -15.43 14.37
C ILE A 103 37.39 -15.63 14.96
N GLY A 104 37.17 -16.68 15.76
CA GLY A 104 35.93 -16.93 16.51
C GLY A 104 35.64 -15.84 17.56
N ALA A 105 36.68 -15.19 18.09
CA ALA A 105 36.51 -14.03 18.98
C ALA A 105 35.78 -12.86 18.28
N LEU A 106 35.79 -12.80 16.94
CA LEU A 106 35.05 -11.81 16.17
C LEU A 106 33.55 -12.13 16.05
N PHE A 107 33.09 -13.33 16.41
CA PHE A 107 31.67 -13.68 16.30
C PHE A 107 30.81 -12.82 17.23
N PHE A 108 31.26 -12.62 18.46
CA PHE A 108 30.55 -11.83 19.46
C PHE A 108 30.26 -10.39 18.99
N PRO A 109 31.25 -9.57 18.59
CA PRO A 109 30.95 -8.22 18.11
C PRO A 109 30.18 -8.21 16.78
N CYS A 110 30.36 -9.22 15.92
CA CYS A 110 29.59 -9.35 14.67
C CYS A 110 28.10 -9.57 14.94
N VAL A 111 27.76 -10.47 15.85
CA VAL A 111 26.38 -10.71 16.31
C VAL A 111 25.81 -9.46 16.96
N LEU A 112 26.61 -8.77 17.77
CA LEU A 112 26.19 -7.59 18.49
C LEU A 112 25.84 -6.43 17.53
N LEU A 113 26.63 -6.23 16.47
CA LEU A 113 26.33 -5.28 15.39
C LEU A 113 25.09 -5.67 14.57
N ALA A 114 24.85 -6.96 14.38
CA ALA A 114 23.73 -7.47 13.60
C ALA A 114 22.39 -7.40 14.36
N LEU A 115 22.41 -7.55 15.69
CA LEU A 115 21.23 -7.43 16.55
C LEU A 115 20.81 -5.97 16.79
N ALA A 116 21.73 -5.01 16.69
CA ALA A 116 21.43 -3.60 16.98
C ALA A 116 20.32 -2.97 16.12
N PRO A 117 20.20 -3.24 14.80
CA PRO A 117 19.03 -2.83 14.01
C PRO A 117 17.72 -3.46 14.49
N TRP A 118 17.77 -4.72 14.96
CA TRP A 118 16.59 -5.46 15.39
C TRP A 118 16.04 -4.92 16.72
N ILE A 119 16.92 -4.60 17.67
CA ILE A 119 16.57 -3.99 18.96
C ILE A 119 16.01 -2.58 18.79
N ARG A 120 16.51 -1.82 17.81
CA ARG A 120 15.94 -0.50 17.46
C ARG A 120 14.49 -0.63 16.98
N GLY A 121 14.16 -1.72 16.28
CA GLY A 121 12.88 -1.93 15.62
C GLY A 121 12.73 -1.11 14.34
N SER A 122 11.74 -1.49 13.52
CA SER A 122 11.45 -0.85 12.22
C SER A 122 10.57 0.39 12.31
N ALA A 123 10.08 0.74 13.50
CA ALA A 123 9.23 1.91 13.69
C ALA A 123 9.98 3.20 13.28
N PRO A 124 9.31 4.18 12.65
CA PRO A 124 9.92 5.48 12.33
C PRO A 124 10.41 6.21 13.59
N ASN A 125 9.64 6.09 14.69
CA ASN A 125 9.96 6.68 15.98
C ASN A 125 10.02 5.65 17.11
N PRO A 126 11.11 4.87 17.25
CA PRO A 126 11.22 3.94 18.36
C PRO A 126 11.47 4.70 19.67
N PRO A 127 11.00 4.17 20.81
CA PRO A 127 11.17 4.81 22.11
C PRO A 127 12.66 4.98 22.46
N VAL A 128 12.97 6.00 23.26
CA VAL A 128 14.35 6.45 23.52
C VAL A 128 15.23 5.33 24.07
N TYR A 129 14.71 4.46 24.94
CA TYR A 129 15.47 3.33 25.50
C TYR A 129 15.95 2.33 24.43
N ARG A 130 15.13 2.02 23.41
CA ARG A 130 15.53 1.15 22.28
C ARG A 130 16.58 1.81 21.40
N ARG A 131 16.49 3.13 21.21
CA ARG A 131 17.51 3.91 20.48
C ARG A 131 18.84 3.92 21.22
N ALA A 132 18.81 4.17 22.53
CA ALA A 132 19.98 4.20 23.39
C ALA A 132 20.66 2.82 23.46
N ALA A 133 19.88 1.75 23.70
CA ALA A 133 20.38 0.39 23.69
C ALA A 133 21.03 0.03 22.34
N ALA A 134 20.36 0.30 21.22
CA ALA A 134 20.90 0.05 19.89
C ALA A 134 22.10 0.93 19.54
N PHE A 135 22.26 2.10 20.17
CA PHE A 135 23.43 2.97 20.02
C PHE A 135 24.61 2.42 20.81
N LEU A 136 24.43 2.11 22.10
CA LEU A 136 25.45 1.52 22.97
C LEU A 136 25.98 0.21 22.39
N MET A 137 25.07 -0.65 21.92
CA MET A 137 25.43 -1.91 21.28
C MET A 137 26.27 -1.68 20.02
N ARG A 138 25.88 -0.74 19.14
CA ARG A 138 26.70 -0.42 17.95
C ARG A 138 28.10 0.07 18.32
N TRP A 139 28.22 0.92 19.32
CA TRP A 139 29.51 1.46 19.75
C TRP A 139 30.38 0.41 20.43
N TYR A 140 29.79 -0.40 21.30
CA TYR A 140 30.49 -1.50 21.97
C TYR A 140 31.02 -2.53 20.96
N GLY A 141 30.19 -2.94 20.00
CA GLY A 141 30.62 -3.85 18.93
C GLY A 141 31.72 -3.26 18.03
N ARG A 142 31.66 -1.96 17.72
CA ARG A 142 32.71 -1.26 16.96
C ARG A 142 34.01 -1.12 17.73
N LEU A 143 33.94 -0.76 19.00
CA LEU A 143 35.11 -0.62 19.88
C LEU A 143 35.80 -1.97 20.05
N PHE A 144 35.04 -3.03 20.30
CA PHE A 144 35.58 -4.38 20.42
C PHE A 144 36.23 -4.86 19.11
N LEU A 145 35.60 -4.63 17.94
CA LEU A 145 36.23 -4.93 16.64
C LEU A 145 37.53 -4.16 16.43
N LEU A 146 37.57 -2.89 16.83
CA LEU A 146 38.76 -2.07 16.73
C LEU A 146 39.87 -2.64 17.61
N LEU A 147 39.58 -2.98 18.87
CA LEU A 147 40.56 -3.54 19.80
C LEU A 147 41.11 -4.89 19.32
N VAL A 148 40.24 -5.82 18.92
CA VAL A 148 40.68 -7.11 18.37
C VAL A 148 41.44 -6.93 17.06
N GLY A 149 41.00 -6.01 16.20
CA GLY A 149 41.69 -5.69 14.94
C GLY A 149 43.10 -5.13 15.16
N LEU A 150 43.26 -4.20 16.10
CA LEU A 150 44.58 -3.66 16.49
C LEU A 150 45.48 -4.76 17.08
N TRP A 151 44.92 -5.64 17.91
CA TRP A 151 45.66 -6.75 18.49
C TRP A 151 46.14 -7.76 17.43
N VAL A 152 45.28 -8.15 16.49
CA VAL A 152 45.65 -9.01 15.35
C VAL A 152 46.73 -8.33 14.51
N LEU A 153 46.60 -7.03 14.24
CA LEU A 153 47.58 -6.29 13.46
C LEU A 153 48.95 -6.25 14.16
N ALA A 154 48.99 -5.88 15.44
CA ALA A 154 50.21 -5.84 16.22
C ALA A 154 50.86 -7.23 16.35
N SER A 155 50.07 -8.29 16.49
CA SER A 155 50.56 -9.68 16.47
C SER A 155 51.16 -10.08 15.11
N ALA A 156 50.53 -9.66 13.99
CA ALA A 156 51.04 -9.93 12.64
C ALA A 156 52.37 -9.23 12.33
N PHE A 157 52.64 -8.10 12.99
CA PHE A 157 53.92 -7.37 12.89
C PHE A 157 54.92 -7.74 13.99
N GLY A 158 54.63 -8.76 14.81
CA GLY A 158 55.54 -9.24 15.85
C GLY A 158 55.67 -8.31 17.06
N LEU A 159 54.77 -7.33 17.22
CA LEU A 159 54.81 -6.36 18.33
C LEU A 159 54.60 -7.01 19.71
N PHE A 160 54.03 -8.21 19.74
CA PHE A 160 53.78 -9.03 20.93
C PHE A 160 54.55 -10.37 20.91
N GLY A 161 55.36 -10.61 19.88
CA GLY A 161 56.20 -11.80 19.77
C GLY A 161 57.48 -11.61 20.57
N GLY A 162 57.43 -11.87 21.88
CA GLY A 162 58.63 -11.93 22.71
C GLY A 162 59.59 -13.02 22.22
N GLU A 163 60.88 -12.71 22.24
CA GLU A 163 62.00 -13.61 22.01
C GLU A 163 61.77 -14.97 22.69
N SER A 164 61.56 -16.01 21.89
CA SER A 164 61.93 -17.35 22.31
C SER A 164 63.45 -17.46 22.11
N ASP A 165 64.20 -17.17 23.17
CA ASP A 165 65.64 -17.44 23.26
C ASP A 165 65.90 -18.91 22.90
N PRO A 166 66.74 -19.22 21.89
CA PRO A 166 67.22 -20.56 21.67
C PRO A 166 68.46 -20.80 22.53
N ASP A 167 68.32 -21.62 23.58
CA ASP A 167 69.34 -22.42 24.25
C ASP A 167 70.81 -21.91 24.24
N GLU A 168 71.30 -21.37 25.36
CA GLU A 168 72.74 -21.43 25.67
C GLU A 168 72.99 -22.15 27.01
N PHE A 169 73.41 -23.41 26.83
CA PHE A 169 73.97 -24.31 27.82
C PHE A 169 75.34 -23.80 28.32
N SER A 170 75.46 -23.41 29.60
CA SER A 170 76.65 -23.70 30.43
C SER A 170 76.34 -23.48 31.91
N GLY A 171 76.74 -24.43 32.76
CA GLY A 171 76.33 -24.50 34.16
C GLY A 171 77.23 -23.75 35.15
N SER A 172 76.74 -23.63 36.39
CA SER A 172 77.57 -23.68 37.59
C SER A 172 76.72 -23.98 38.82
N TYR A 173 77.29 -24.78 39.73
CA TYR A 173 76.75 -25.29 40.98
C TYR A 173 76.45 -24.19 42.03
N GLY A 174 75.43 -24.43 42.86
CA GLY A 174 75.27 -23.77 44.16
C GLY A 174 73.93 -24.09 44.84
N PRO A 175 73.90 -24.84 45.96
CA PRO A 175 72.66 -25.38 46.53
C PRO A 175 72.06 -24.52 47.65
N GLY A 176 70.74 -24.63 47.82
CA GLY A 176 70.05 -24.45 49.11
C GLY A 176 69.07 -23.29 49.18
N ALA A 177 67.77 -23.61 49.11
CA ALA A 177 66.77 -23.27 50.13
C ALA A 177 65.37 -23.69 49.69
N SER A 178 64.77 -24.54 50.51
CA SER A 178 63.40 -25.06 50.53
C SER A 178 62.30 -24.00 50.67
N GLY A 179 61.11 -24.24 50.10
CA GLY A 179 59.90 -23.53 50.53
C GLY A 179 58.65 -23.68 49.64
N SER A 180 57.81 -24.65 50.01
CA SER A 180 56.34 -24.74 49.84
C SER A 180 55.72 -24.86 48.43
N ASP A 181 55.32 -26.10 48.15
CA ASP A 181 54.20 -26.48 47.27
C ASP A 181 52.87 -25.87 47.76
N GLY A 182 52.16 -25.19 46.85
CA GLY A 182 50.80 -24.71 47.02
C GLY A 182 49.93 -25.24 45.89
N PHE A 183 49.42 -26.45 46.07
CA PHE A 183 48.42 -27.09 45.22
C PHE A 183 47.07 -26.41 45.45
N SER A 184 46.66 -25.50 44.56
CA SER A 184 45.26 -25.04 44.48
C SER A 184 44.71 -25.36 43.10
N ASP A 185 43.96 -26.45 43.06
CA ASP A 185 43.09 -26.91 42.00
C ASP A 185 41.96 -25.88 41.81
N THR A 186 41.98 -25.12 40.72
CA THR A 186 40.88 -24.21 40.32
C THR A 186 40.36 -24.63 38.95
N LEU A 187 39.11 -25.09 38.93
CA LEU A 187 38.27 -25.14 37.74
C LEU A 187 38.38 -23.80 36.98
N PRO A 188 38.64 -23.79 35.67
CA PRO A 188 38.84 -22.55 34.93
C PRO A 188 37.56 -21.73 34.89
N ASP A 189 37.65 -20.48 35.31
CA ASP A 189 36.56 -19.51 35.26
C ASP A 189 36.21 -19.17 33.79
N ALA A 190 34.98 -18.78 33.50
CA ALA A 190 34.56 -18.44 32.13
C ALA A 190 35.36 -17.25 31.56
N SER A 191 35.90 -16.40 32.43
CA SER A 191 36.86 -15.35 32.08
C SER A 191 38.23 -15.88 31.63
N ASP A 192 38.70 -17.00 32.19
CA ASP A 192 39.97 -17.62 31.81
C ASP A 192 39.86 -18.36 30.47
N LEU A 193 38.70 -18.92 30.13
CA LEU A 193 38.43 -19.44 28.78
C LEU A 193 38.40 -18.32 27.73
N GLY A 194 37.83 -17.15 28.08
CA GLY A 194 37.87 -15.97 27.23
C GLY A 194 39.29 -15.41 27.07
N PHE A 195 40.06 -15.37 28.16
CA PHE A 195 41.44 -14.88 28.15
C PHE A 195 42.39 -15.84 27.43
N ALA A 196 42.28 -17.16 27.61
CA ALA A 196 43.09 -18.18 26.94
C ALA A 196 42.81 -18.27 25.42
N LEU A 197 41.56 -18.03 24.99
CA LEU A 197 41.20 -17.87 23.57
C LEU A 197 41.78 -16.58 22.96
N ILE A 198 41.95 -15.52 23.78
CA ILE A 198 42.52 -14.24 23.36
C ILE A 198 44.05 -14.29 23.33
N THR A 199 44.71 -15.04 24.23
CA THR A 199 46.17 -15.09 24.32
C THR A 199 46.82 -16.23 23.51
N GLY A 200 46.02 -17.05 22.83
CA GLY A 200 46.53 -18.06 21.89
C GLY A 200 47.22 -19.26 22.54
N SER A 201 46.97 -19.52 23.83
CA SER A 201 47.63 -20.61 24.58
C SER A 201 47.25 -22.03 24.10
N LEU A 202 46.40 -22.18 23.08
CA LEU A 202 45.94 -23.47 22.55
C LEU A 202 46.60 -23.90 21.23
N SER A 203 47.48 -23.07 20.62
CA SER A 203 48.21 -23.48 19.42
C SER A 203 49.71 -23.25 19.59
N GLY A 204 50.50 -24.33 19.60
CA GLY A 204 51.97 -24.31 19.63
C GLY A 204 52.61 -23.77 18.33
N GLY A 205 52.06 -22.73 17.72
CA GLY A 205 52.57 -22.03 16.55
C GLY A 205 52.86 -20.56 16.85
N SER A 206 53.76 -19.94 16.09
CA SER A 206 54.08 -18.51 16.24
C SER A 206 52.81 -17.65 16.14
N ALA A 207 52.57 -16.79 17.14
CA ALA A 207 51.45 -15.85 17.19
C ALA A 207 51.33 -15.01 15.90
N THR A 208 52.46 -14.72 15.26
CA THR A 208 52.56 -14.04 13.97
C THR A 208 51.87 -14.81 12.84
N GLY A 209 52.06 -16.14 12.78
CA GLY A 209 51.45 -16.99 11.75
C GLY A 209 49.93 -17.08 11.87
N ALA A 210 49.42 -17.21 13.09
CA ALA A 210 47.99 -17.19 13.37
C ALA A 210 47.35 -15.84 12.99
N ALA A 211 48.02 -14.72 13.29
CA ALA A 211 47.55 -13.39 12.93
C ALA A 211 47.46 -13.17 11.41
N TRP A 212 48.46 -13.61 10.65
CA TRP A 212 48.41 -13.59 9.18
C TRP A 212 47.30 -14.47 8.61
N ALA A 213 47.05 -15.65 9.21
CA ALA A 213 45.93 -16.50 8.83
C ALA A 213 44.57 -15.82 9.07
N VAL A 214 44.39 -15.12 10.20
CA VAL A 214 43.18 -14.33 10.47
C VAL A 214 42.99 -13.22 9.43
N LEU A 215 44.04 -12.46 9.12
CA LEU A 215 43.98 -11.41 8.09
C LEU A 215 43.63 -11.98 6.70
N PHE A 216 44.21 -13.13 6.35
CA PHE A 216 43.89 -13.83 5.11
C PHE A 216 42.39 -14.20 5.05
N PHE A 217 41.84 -14.82 6.09
CA PHE A 217 40.42 -15.18 6.13
C PHE A 217 39.49 -13.96 6.08
N LEU A 218 39.84 -12.87 6.78
CA LEU A 218 39.09 -11.61 6.69
C LEU A 218 39.11 -11.02 5.28
N ALA A 219 40.25 -11.11 4.59
CA ALA A 219 40.37 -10.68 3.19
C ALA A 219 39.54 -11.59 2.26
N VAL A 220 39.54 -12.91 2.45
CA VAL A 220 38.70 -13.86 1.71
C VAL A 220 37.22 -13.54 1.91
N ILE A 221 36.76 -13.36 3.15
CA ILE A 221 35.36 -13.04 3.46
C ILE A 221 34.96 -11.70 2.84
N ALA A 222 35.81 -10.66 2.98
CA ALA A 222 35.56 -9.37 2.32
C ALA A 222 35.50 -9.53 0.79
N GLY A 223 36.37 -10.35 0.21
CA GLY A 223 36.35 -10.72 -1.20
C GLY A 223 35.02 -11.35 -1.61
N LEU A 224 34.53 -12.34 -0.87
CA LEU A 224 33.23 -12.98 -1.12
C LEU A 224 32.06 -11.99 -1.05
N VAL A 225 32.03 -11.11 -0.03
CA VAL A 225 31.02 -10.05 0.10
C VAL A 225 31.08 -9.08 -1.10
N GLY A 226 32.28 -8.71 -1.54
CA GLY A 226 32.51 -7.89 -2.73
C GLY A 226 32.04 -8.58 -4.01
N LEU A 227 32.37 -9.86 -4.20
CA LEU A 227 31.96 -10.65 -5.36
C LEU A 227 30.45 -10.89 -5.40
N GLN A 228 29.79 -11.14 -4.27
CA GLN A 228 28.33 -11.21 -4.18
C GLN A 228 27.70 -9.91 -4.70
N ARG A 229 28.24 -8.75 -4.31
CA ARG A 229 27.77 -7.45 -4.80
C ARG A 229 28.08 -7.24 -6.29
N GLY A 230 29.22 -7.71 -6.75
CA GLY A 230 29.61 -7.73 -8.17
C GLY A 230 28.66 -8.57 -9.02
N GLN A 231 28.26 -9.75 -8.55
CA GLN A 231 27.29 -10.61 -9.22
C GLN A 231 25.93 -9.92 -9.33
N PHE A 232 25.44 -9.31 -8.25
CA PHE A 232 24.21 -8.51 -8.30
C PHE A 232 24.30 -7.41 -9.38
N ALA A 233 25.43 -6.68 -9.40
CA ALA A 233 25.62 -5.63 -10.41
C ALA A 233 25.69 -6.20 -11.84
N ARG A 234 26.28 -7.38 -12.03
CA ARG A 234 26.30 -8.08 -13.32
C ARG A 234 24.90 -8.47 -13.79
N VAL A 235 24.09 -9.09 -12.93
CA VAL A 235 22.70 -9.45 -13.25
C VAL A 235 21.91 -8.22 -13.71
N MET A 236 22.00 -7.10 -12.99
CA MET A 236 21.28 -5.87 -13.34
C MET A 236 21.74 -5.21 -14.64
N THR A 237 23.04 -5.26 -14.93
CA THR A 237 23.62 -4.52 -16.06
C THR A 237 23.81 -5.33 -17.32
N ASP A 238 23.75 -6.65 -17.22
CA ASP A 238 23.90 -7.59 -18.33
C ASP A 238 22.55 -8.24 -18.64
N GLU A 239 22.08 -9.14 -17.78
CA GLU A 239 20.87 -9.95 -17.99
C GLU A 239 19.56 -9.14 -17.91
N LEU A 240 19.37 -8.37 -16.83
CA LEU A 240 18.21 -7.49 -16.64
C LEU A 240 18.44 -6.09 -17.23
N SER A 241 19.39 -5.94 -18.15
CA SER A 241 19.54 -4.70 -18.89
C SER A 241 18.36 -4.50 -19.85
N ARG A 242 17.98 -3.26 -20.13
CA ARG A 242 16.89 -2.95 -21.08
C ARG A 242 17.09 -3.57 -22.46
N LYS A 243 18.36 -3.81 -22.85
CA LYS A 243 18.72 -4.38 -24.15
C LYS A 243 18.56 -5.91 -24.17
N ASN A 244 18.97 -6.60 -23.12
CA ASN A 244 19.01 -8.06 -23.10
C ASN A 244 17.75 -8.68 -22.48
N PHE A 245 17.04 -7.95 -21.62
CA PHE A 245 15.81 -8.44 -20.98
C PHE A 245 14.74 -8.93 -21.97
N PRO A 246 14.53 -8.31 -23.16
CA PRO A 246 13.58 -8.82 -24.14
C PRO A 246 13.92 -10.22 -24.70
N ASP A 247 15.16 -10.68 -24.60
CA ASP A 247 15.58 -12.00 -25.06
C ASP A 247 15.22 -13.09 -24.03
N LEU A 248 14.07 -13.72 -24.25
CA LEU A 248 13.57 -14.80 -23.38
C LEU A 248 14.41 -16.08 -23.48
N ALA A 249 14.97 -16.37 -24.65
CA ALA A 249 15.75 -17.58 -24.88
C ALA A 249 17.12 -17.52 -24.20
N ALA A 250 17.68 -16.32 -24.04
CA ALA A 250 18.92 -16.10 -23.29
C ALA A 250 18.72 -16.01 -21.76
N ASP A 251 17.48 -15.94 -21.26
CA ASP A 251 17.22 -15.75 -19.83
C ASP A 251 17.52 -17.02 -19.03
N GLN A 252 18.62 -17.00 -18.27
CA GLN A 252 19.02 -18.13 -17.43
C GLN A 252 18.02 -18.46 -16.32
N ALA A 253 17.23 -17.49 -15.86
CA ALA A 253 16.25 -17.74 -14.80
C ALA A 253 15.11 -18.65 -15.30
N GLU A 254 14.69 -18.48 -16.56
CA GLU A 254 13.66 -19.29 -17.21
C GLU A 254 14.09 -20.75 -17.39
N HIS A 255 15.40 -21.01 -17.51
CA HIS A 255 15.97 -22.35 -17.67
C HIS A 255 16.20 -23.07 -16.33
N ALA A 256 15.68 -22.55 -15.21
CA ALA A 256 15.90 -23.11 -13.89
C ALA A 256 15.46 -24.59 -13.79
N ALA A 257 16.35 -25.44 -13.28
CA ALA A 257 16.10 -26.86 -13.10
C ALA A 257 15.02 -27.13 -12.02
N GLY A 258 14.02 -27.94 -12.37
CA GLY A 258 13.01 -28.53 -11.48
C GLY A 258 11.67 -28.83 -12.17
N ASP A 259 11.20 -30.08 -12.12
CA ASP A 259 9.91 -30.49 -12.72
C ASP A 259 8.72 -29.73 -12.14
N ARG A 260 8.74 -29.51 -10.82
CA ARG A 260 7.72 -28.72 -10.13
C ARG A 260 7.65 -27.29 -10.66
N PHE A 261 8.80 -26.64 -10.86
CA PHE A 261 8.85 -25.28 -11.39
C PHE A 261 8.30 -25.23 -12.81
N ARG A 262 8.70 -26.14 -13.70
CA ARG A 262 8.19 -26.20 -15.08
C ARG A 262 6.67 -26.36 -15.13
N ARG A 263 6.10 -27.25 -14.31
CA ARG A 263 4.64 -27.44 -14.19
C ARG A 263 3.93 -26.17 -13.71
N LEU A 264 4.43 -25.53 -12.66
CA LEU A 264 3.85 -24.30 -12.13
C LEU A 264 3.99 -23.15 -13.13
N GLN A 265 5.14 -22.99 -13.78
CA GLN A 265 5.39 -21.96 -14.77
C GLN A 265 4.42 -22.05 -15.96
N GLN A 266 4.21 -23.25 -16.51
CA GLN A 266 3.23 -23.48 -17.57
C GLN A 266 1.82 -23.12 -17.13
N ARG A 267 1.45 -23.49 -15.90
CA ARG A 267 0.14 -23.18 -15.34
C ARG A 267 -0.06 -21.68 -15.10
N ILE A 268 0.92 -21.01 -14.51
CA ILE A 268 0.89 -19.56 -14.27
C ILE A 268 0.68 -18.82 -15.60
N ARG A 269 1.40 -19.21 -16.66
CA ARG A 269 1.26 -18.60 -18.00
C ARG A 269 -0.13 -18.80 -18.61
N LEU A 270 -0.76 -19.94 -18.35
CA LEU A 270 -2.11 -20.23 -18.79
C LEU A 270 -3.15 -19.41 -18.02
N GLU A 271 -2.98 -19.25 -16.70
CA GLU A 271 -3.91 -18.51 -15.84
C GLU A 271 -3.80 -16.99 -16.00
N GLN A 272 -2.59 -16.44 -16.04
CA GLN A 272 -2.35 -15.00 -15.93
C GLN A 272 -2.86 -14.17 -17.12
N HIS A 273 -3.16 -14.83 -18.25
CA HIS A 273 -3.68 -14.22 -19.47
C HIS A 273 -5.00 -14.84 -19.93
N ALA A 274 -5.63 -15.70 -19.10
CA ALA A 274 -6.91 -16.30 -19.44
C ALA A 274 -8.02 -15.23 -19.50
N PRO A 275 -8.95 -15.34 -20.47
CA PRO A 275 -10.14 -14.49 -20.51
C PRO A 275 -11.18 -14.92 -19.45
N VAL A 276 -11.07 -16.14 -18.92
CA VAL A 276 -11.81 -16.57 -17.73
C VAL A 276 -10.97 -16.23 -16.51
N ILE A 277 -11.48 -15.36 -15.65
CA ILE A 277 -10.80 -14.88 -14.44
C ILE A 277 -11.44 -15.53 -13.22
N LEU A 278 -10.66 -16.30 -12.47
CA LEU A 278 -11.12 -16.85 -11.19
C LEU A 278 -10.86 -15.82 -10.09
N TYR A 279 -11.90 -15.50 -9.33
CA TYR A 279 -11.82 -14.47 -8.30
C TYR A 279 -12.16 -15.01 -6.90
N GLY A 280 -11.58 -14.36 -5.89
CA GLY A 280 -11.98 -14.51 -4.49
C GLY A 280 -12.92 -13.37 -4.07
N GLU A 281 -13.94 -13.67 -3.26
CA GLU A 281 -15.01 -12.72 -2.91
C GLU A 281 -14.51 -11.43 -2.23
N ARG A 282 -13.42 -11.51 -1.45
CA ARG A 282 -12.87 -10.35 -0.72
C ARG A 282 -12.24 -9.30 -1.64
N ASN A 283 -11.70 -9.72 -2.78
CA ASN A 283 -11.05 -8.83 -3.74
C ASN A 283 -11.24 -9.41 -5.17
N PRO A 284 -12.40 -9.18 -5.80
CA PRO A 284 -12.72 -9.82 -7.07
C PRO A 284 -11.83 -9.36 -8.22
N PHE A 285 -11.31 -8.13 -8.16
CA PHE A 285 -10.45 -7.52 -9.17
C PHE A 285 -8.96 -7.61 -8.84
N CYS A 286 -8.54 -8.54 -7.97
CA CYS A 286 -7.14 -8.73 -7.60
C CYS A 286 -6.26 -8.89 -8.86
N GLY A 287 -5.21 -8.09 -8.95
CA GLY A 287 -4.31 -8.00 -10.11
C GLY A 287 -4.57 -6.81 -11.02
N MET A 288 -5.69 -6.12 -10.88
CA MET A 288 -6.06 -4.98 -11.72
C MET A 288 -5.70 -3.63 -11.08
N GLY A 289 -5.21 -3.63 -9.84
CA GLY A 289 -4.84 -2.43 -9.09
C GLY A 289 -5.96 -1.89 -8.23
N THR A 290 -5.87 -0.61 -7.87
CA THR A 290 -6.84 0.04 -6.98
C THR A 290 -8.04 0.56 -7.77
N PRO A 291 -9.27 0.43 -7.25
CA PRO A 291 -10.46 1.01 -7.89
C PRO A 291 -10.30 2.54 -7.99
N TYR A 292 -10.67 3.10 -9.14
CA TYR A 292 -10.51 4.53 -9.45
C TYR A 292 -11.82 5.10 -9.98
N GLY A 293 -12.69 5.56 -9.07
CA GLY A 293 -13.97 6.18 -9.42
C GLY A 293 -14.96 5.20 -10.06
N THR A 294 -15.22 4.06 -9.42
CA THR A 294 -16.22 3.08 -9.90
C THR A 294 -17.64 3.65 -9.81
N TRP A 295 -18.46 3.45 -10.83
CA TRP A 295 -19.85 3.91 -10.85
C TRP A 295 -20.77 2.93 -11.55
N ASN A 296 -22.06 3.00 -11.24
CA ASN A 296 -23.11 2.28 -11.94
C ASN A 296 -24.23 3.26 -12.30
N LEU A 297 -24.96 2.91 -13.35
CA LEU A 297 -26.06 3.69 -13.87
C LEU A 297 -27.20 2.74 -14.24
N THR A 298 -28.40 3.05 -13.78
CA THR A 298 -29.62 2.33 -14.16
C THR A 298 -30.59 3.30 -14.80
N VAL A 299 -31.14 2.96 -15.98
CA VAL A 299 -32.11 3.76 -16.74
C VAL A 299 -33.26 2.91 -17.22
N GLU A 300 -34.47 3.47 -17.23
CA GLU A 300 -35.64 2.78 -17.75
C GLU A 300 -35.64 2.82 -19.29
N LEU A 301 -35.86 1.67 -19.92
CA LEU A 301 -35.92 1.55 -21.37
C LEU A 301 -37.30 1.95 -21.88
N ARG A 302 -37.46 3.24 -22.16
CA ARG A 302 -38.70 3.81 -22.73
C ARG A 302 -38.62 3.89 -24.26
N PRO A 303 -39.58 3.30 -24.99
CA PRO A 303 -39.66 3.45 -26.44
C PRO A 303 -39.76 4.92 -26.85
N SER A 304 -39.01 5.30 -27.88
CA SER A 304 -39.08 6.63 -28.48
C SER A 304 -40.37 6.84 -29.27
N LYS A 305 -40.75 8.10 -29.46
CA LYS A 305 -41.89 8.50 -30.31
C LYS A 305 -41.67 8.25 -31.80
N GLU A 306 -40.44 7.98 -32.21
CA GLU A 306 -40.03 7.84 -33.63
C GLU A 306 -40.29 6.45 -34.23
N GLY A 307 -40.65 5.44 -33.42
CA GLY A 307 -40.95 4.10 -33.92
C GLY A 307 -40.99 3.03 -32.82
N PRO A 308 -41.33 1.77 -33.17
CA PRO A 308 -41.33 0.66 -32.23
C PRO A 308 -39.90 0.34 -31.78
N ALA A 309 -39.71 0.10 -30.48
CA ALA A 309 -38.42 -0.29 -29.93
C ALA A 309 -38.13 -1.78 -30.19
N GLU A 310 -36.90 -2.07 -30.62
CA GLU A 310 -36.41 -3.44 -30.76
C GLU A 310 -35.78 -3.92 -29.44
N PRO A 311 -35.93 -5.21 -29.07
CA PRO A 311 -35.25 -5.76 -27.90
C PRO A 311 -33.74 -5.52 -27.94
N LEU A 312 -33.21 -5.01 -26.84
CA LEU A 312 -31.80 -4.69 -26.67
C LEU A 312 -31.14 -5.72 -25.75
N ASP A 313 -30.15 -6.44 -26.28
CA ASP A 313 -29.30 -7.34 -25.51
C ASP A 313 -27.94 -6.67 -25.22
N ASN A 314 -27.20 -7.26 -24.28
CA ASN A 314 -25.86 -6.79 -23.95
C ASN A 314 -24.91 -6.81 -25.17
N ALA A 315 -24.99 -7.85 -26.00
CA ALA A 315 -24.11 -8.05 -27.15
C ALA A 315 -24.26 -6.94 -28.20
N ARG A 316 -25.49 -6.48 -28.47
CA ARG A 316 -25.77 -5.39 -29.42
C ARG A 316 -25.21 -4.06 -28.92
N ILE A 317 -25.27 -3.79 -27.63
CA ILE A 317 -24.65 -2.60 -27.03
C ILE A 317 -23.13 -2.67 -27.15
N LEU A 318 -22.52 -3.81 -26.77
CA LEU A 318 -21.06 -3.99 -26.87
C LEU A 318 -20.55 -3.86 -28.30
N ARG A 319 -21.30 -4.36 -29.31
CA ARG A 319 -20.98 -4.19 -30.74
C ARG A 319 -20.90 -2.73 -31.20
N ARG A 320 -21.54 -1.80 -30.49
CA ARG A 320 -21.45 -0.35 -30.75
C ARG A 320 -20.35 0.33 -29.97
N ILE A 321 -20.03 -0.16 -28.76
CA ILE A 321 -18.96 0.38 -27.93
C ILE A 321 -17.57 0.05 -28.52
N VAL A 322 -17.34 -1.20 -28.94
CA VAL A 322 -16.00 -1.68 -29.36
C VAL A 322 -15.41 -0.84 -30.51
N PRO A 323 -16.12 -0.56 -31.62
CA PRO A 323 -15.55 0.24 -32.71
C PRO A 323 -15.19 1.67 -32.30
N LEU A 324 -15.93 2.27 -31.36
CA LEU A 324 -15.65 3.62 -30.86
C LEU A 324 -14.39 3.65 -29.98
N LEU A 325 -14.17 2.59 -29.18
CA LEU A 325 -12.95 2.41 -28.41
C LEU A 325 -11.75 2.14 -29.31
N GLU A 326 -11.89 1.27 -30.31
CA GLU A 326 -10.83 1.02 -31.29
C GLU A 326 -10.48 2.28 -32.08
N GLY A 327 -11.43 3.18 -32.30
CA GLY A 327 -11.20 4.51 -32.85
C GLY A 327 -10.23 5.38 -32.04
N LEU A 328 -10.06 5.13 -30.72
CA LEU A 328 -9.04 5.82 -29.91
C LEU A 328 -7.61 5.44 -30.29
N ARG A 329 -7.41 4.31 -30.99
CA ARG A 329 -6.08 3.89 -31.46
C ARG A 329 -5.59 4.72 -32.64
N VAL A 330 -6.51 5.41 -33.34
CA VAL A 330 -6.20 6.16 -34.54
C VAL A 330 -5.79 7.59 -34.15
N PRO A 331 -4.54 8.01 -34.43
CA PRO A 331 -4.12 9.38 -34.16
C PRO A 331 -4.86 10.37 -35.05
N SER A 332 -5.08 11.60 -34.55
CA SER A 332 -5.60 12.68 -35.39
C SER A 332 -4.69 12.94 -36.58
N SER A 333 -5.27 13.17 -37.76
CA SER A 333 -4.58 13.38 -39.04
C SER A 333 -3.74 14.67 -39.01
N HIS A 334 -2.48 14.57 -38.56
CA HIS A 334 -1.53 15.68 -38.53
C HIS A 334 -0.87 15.91 -39.89
N GLY A 335 -1.67 16.14 -40.94
CA GLY A 335 -1.21 16.57 -42.28
C GLY A 335 -0.37 15.58 -43.09
N SER A 336 0.38 14.65 -42.47
CA SER A 336 1.19 13.61 -43.12
C SER A 336 1.16 12.28 -42.36
N ALA A 337 1.35 11.16 -43.07
CA ALA A 337 1.39 9.82 -42.47
C ALA A 337 2.58 9.63 -41.51
N GLU A 338 3.71 10.28 -41.79
CA GLU A 338 4.90 10.27 -40.94
C GLU A 338 4.68 11.00 -39.61
N GLY A 339 3.98 12.14 -39.63
CA GLY A 339 3.60 12.89 -38.43
C GLY A 339 2.66 12.10 -37.53
N ALA A 340 1.69 11.39 -38.11
CA ALA A 340 0.80 10.48 -37.39
C ALA A 340 1.56 9.28 -36.78
N ALA A 341 2.53 8.70 -37.50
CA ALA A 341 3.35 7.60 -37.01
C ALA A 341 4.23 8.02 -35.81
N ALA A 342 4.71 9.26 -35.79
CA ALA A 342 5.54 9.84 -34.74
C ALA A 342 4.78 10.12 -33.42
N VAL A 343 3.44 10.20 -33.44
CA VAL A 343 2.63 10.41 -32.22
C VAL A 343 2.80 9.24 -31.25
N ARG A 344 3.32 9.54 -30.05
CA ARG A 344 3.57 8.58 -28.95
C ARG A 344 2.42 8.54 -27.94
N ASP A 345 1.18 8.59 -28.42
CA ASP A 345 0.01 8.39 -27.55
C ASP A 345 -0.15 6.90 -27.22
N ARG A 346 -0.36 6.59 -25.93
CA ARG A 346 -0.52 5.22 -25.43
C ARG A 346 -1.91 4.66 -25.66
N LEU A 347 -2.89 5.50 -25.98
CA LEU A 347 -4.19 5.02 -26.49
C LEU A 347 -4.05 4.22 -27.78
N ARG A 348 -2.95 4.39 -28.53
CA ARG A 348 -2.61 3.56 -29.69
C ARG A 348 -2.34 2.10 -29.36
N GLU A 349 -1.98 1.81 -28.10
CA GLU A 349 -1.69 0.48 -27.55
C GLU A 349 -2.86 -0.05 -26.70
N LEU A 350 -4.01 0.65 -26.71
CA LEU A 350 -5.24 0.22 -26.04
C LEU A 350 -5.60 -1.21 -26.44
N VAL A 351 -5.89 -2.08 -25.49
CA VAL A 351 -6.41 -3.43 -25.72
C VAL A 351 -7.87 -3.46 -25.31
N VAL A 352 -8.72 -3.98 -26.19
CA VAL A 352 -10.15 -4.19 -25.92
C VAL A 352 -10.40 -5.67 -26.10
N ASP A 353 -10.81 -6.34 -25.03
CA ASP A 353 -11.15 -7.75 -25.04
C ASP A 353 -12.32 -8.04 -24.08
N GLU A 354 -12.86 -9.25 -24.14
CA GLU A 354 -13.93 -9.69 -23.26
C GLU A 354 -13.39 -10.68 -22.23
N CYS A 355 -13.94 -10.63 -21.02
CA CYS A 355 -13.58 -11.55 -19.95
C CYS A 355 -14.79 -11.97 -19.12
N VAL A 356 -14.71 -13.14 -18.49
CA VAL A 356 -15.74 -13.66 -17.60
C VAL A 356 -15.13 -13.96 -16.24
N PHE A 357 -15.66 -13.32 -15.22
CA PHE A 357 -15.31 -13.56 -13.82
C PHE A 357 -16.16 -14.72 -13.29
N LEU A 358 -15.49 -15.70 -12.69
CA LEU A 358 -16.11 -16.84 -12.02
C LEU A 358 -15.57 -16.95 -10.60
N PRO A 359 -16.41 -17.30 -9.61
CA PRO A 359 -15.95 -17.48 -8.26
C PRO A 359 -15.07 -18.74 -8.22
N VAL A 360 -13.98 -18.67 -7.46
CA VAL A 360 -13.17 -19.86 -7.18
C VAL A 360 -13.87 -20.82 -6.22
N ALA A 361 -14.82 -20.30 -5.43
CA ALA A 361 -15.61 -21.06 -4.47
C ALA A 361 -16.36 -22.20 -5.19
N GLY A 362 -16.26 -23.40 -4.63
CA GLY A 362 -16.86 -24.62 -5.20
C GLY A 362 -15.95 -25.43 -6.11
N LEU A 363 -14.76 -24.93 -6.47
CA LEU A 363 -13.78 -25.73 -7.21
C LEU A 363 -13.03 -26.69 -6.27
N PRO A 364 -13.04 -28.01 -6.53
CA PRO A 364 -12.37 -28.98 -5.67
C PRO A 364 -10.85 -28.84 -5.71
N ARG A 365 -10.30 -28.42 -6.87
CA ARG A 365 -8.86 -28.18 -7.04
C ARG A 365 -8.60 -27.10 -8.09
N ARG A 366 -7.45 -26.44 -7.99
CA ARG A 366 -7.01 -25.43 -8.98
C ARG A 366 -6.99 -25.97 -10.42
N GLU A 367 -6.66 -27.25 -10.62
CA GLU A 367 -6.65 -27.89 -11.94
C GLU A 367 -8.03 -27.99 -12.60
N SER A 368 -9.09 -27.96 -11.80
CA SER A 368 -10.47 -28.05 -12.31
C SER A 368 -10.99 -26.72 -12.86
N ALA A 369 -10.18 -25.67 -12.80
CA ALA A 369 -10.50 -24.37 -13.39
C ALA A 369 -10.81 -24.51 -14.90
N PRO A 370 -11.86 -23.85 -15.40
CA PRO A 370 -12.35 -24.02 -16.78
C PRO A 370 -11.51 -23.24 -17.79
N TYR A 371 -10.25 -23.64 -17.96
CA TYR A 371 -9.33 -23.09 -18.96
C TYR A 371 -9.25 -23.94 -20.25
N GLY A 372 -10.12 -24.92 -20.40
CA GLY A 372 -10.18 -25.78 -21.58
C GLY A 372 -10.57 -25.02 -22.85
N PRO A 373 -10.32 -25.60 -24.04
CA PRO A 373 -10.75 -25.01 -25.30
C PRO A 373 -12.27 -24.77 -25.30
N GLY A 374 -12.70 -23.56 -25.68
CA GLY A 374 -14.12 -23.20 -25.74
C GLY A 374 -14.79 -22.87 -24.41
N ALA A 375 -14.12 -23.06 -23.27
CA ALA A 375 -14.68 -22.76 -21.95
C ALA A 375 -15.08 -21.29 -21.78
N PHE A 376 -14.28 -20.38 -22.35
CA PHE A 376 -14.62 -18.95 -22.38
C PHE A 376 -15.94 -18.70 -23.10
N GLU A 377 -16.15 -19.29 -24.28
CA GLU A 377 -17.36 -19.09 -25.07
C GLU A 377 -18.60 -19.67 -24.38
N GLU A 378 -18.46 -20.83 -23.77
CA GLU A 378 -19.50 -21.46 -22.95
C GLU A 378 -19.90 -20.56 -21.77
N HIS A 379 -18.92 -20.05 -21.03
CA HIS A 379 -19.18 -19.17 -19.89
C HIS A 379 -19.70 -17.80 -20.32
N ARG A 380 -19.22 -17.25 -21.43
CA ARG A 380 -19.73 -16.01 -22.01
C ARG A 380 -21.19 -16.14 -22.42
N GLY A 381 -21.55 -17.21 -23.15
CA GLY A 381 -22.94 -17.46 -23.56
C GLY A 381 -23.89 -17.65 -22.38
N ARG A 382 -23.42 -18.25 -21.28
CA ARG A 382 -24.20 -18.38 -20.04
C ARG A 382 -24.18 -17.13 -19.14
N ALA A 383 -23.45 -16.08 -19.49
CA ALA A 383 -23.39 -14.83 -18.73
C ALA A 383 -24.36 -13.75 -19.24
N VAL A 384 -25.17 -14.07 -20.26
CA VAL A 384 -26.15 -13.15 -20.86
C VAL A 384 -27.29 -12.85 -19.89
N GLU A 385 -27.70 -11.58 -19.84
CA GLU A 385 -28.65 -10.91 -18.95
C GLU A 385 -28.38 -10.95 -17.44
N GLU A 386 -28.07 -12.10 -16.86
CA GLU A 386 -27.72 -12.15 -15.43
C GLU A 386 -26.77 -13.29 -15.06
N GLY A 387 -26.77 -14.41 -15.80
CA GLY A 387 -25.83 -15.54 -15.65
C GLY A 387 -25.65 -16.17 -14.25
N GLY A 388 -26.35 -15.67 -13.24
CA GLY A 388 -26.15 -15.88 -11.80
C GLY A 388 -25.23 -14.84 -11.14
N GLU A 389 -25.47 -14.53 -9.85
CA GLU A 389 -24.73 -13.53 -9.04
C GLU A 389 -23.18 -13.68 -9.11
N GLY A 390 -22.71 -14.93 -9.22
CA GLY A 390 -21.29 -15.26 -9.27
C GLY A 390 -20.63 -15.13 -10.65
N ARG A 391 -21.37 -15.16 -11.75
CA ARG A 391 -20.79 -15.11 -13.11
C ARG A 391 -20.97 -13.74 -13.72
N ARG A 392 -19.86 -13.06 -14.02
CA ARG A 392 -19.91 -11.67 -14.53
C ARG A 392 -19.11 -11.53 -15.81
N HIS A 393 -19.79 -11.18 -16.90
CA HIS A 393 -19.16 -10.84 -18.18
C HIS A 393 -18.84 -9.35 -18.22
N PHE A 394 -17.61 -9.02 -18.61
CA PHE A 394 -17.14 -7.66 -18.78
C PHE A 394 -16.44 -7.50 -20.13
N LEU A 395 -16.69 -6.36 -20.75
CA LEU A 395 -15.76 -5.77 -21.70
C LEU A 395 -14.61 -5.17 -20.90
N ARG A 396 -13.38 -5.62 -21.15
CA ARG A 396 -12.17 -5.13 -20.51
C ARG A 396 -11.41 -4.24 -21.48
N ILE A 397 -11.16 -3.01 -21.06
CA ILE A 397 -10.42 -2.02 -21.82
C ILE A 397 -9.15 -1.71 -21.04
N ARG A 398 -7.99 -1.90 -21.65
CA ARG A 398 -6.70 -1.81 -20.96
C ARG A 398 -5.72 -0.91 -21.70
N VAL A 399 -5.11 0.05 -20.99
CA VAL A 399 -4.08 0.96 -21.51
C VAL A 399 -2.82 0.85 -20.67
N GLY A 400 -1.70 0.50 -21.32
CA GLY A 400 -0.37 0.49 -20.73
C GLY A 400 0.32 1.85 -20.88
N GLY A 401 0.42 2.61 -19.80
CA GLY A 401 1.19 3.85 -19.70
C GLY A 401 2.62 3.61 -19.23
N TRP A 402 3.54 4.51 -19.59
CA TRP A 402 4.89 4.55 -19.03
C TRP A 402 5.65 3.20 -19.12
N ASN A 403 5.56 2.51 -20.26
CA ASN A 403 6.14 1.16 -20.48
C ASN A 403 5.60 0.09 -19.51
N GLU A 404 4.28 0.08 -19.30
CA GLU A 404 3.54 -0.80 -18.38
C GLU A 404 3.80 -0.54 -16.89
N GLU A 405 4.51 0.54 -16.55
CA GLU A 405 4.63 0.97 -15.16
C GLU A 405 3.30 1.51 -14.62
N VAL A 406 2.43 2.07 -15.45
CA VAL A 406 1.05 2.42 -15.06
C VAL A 406 0.10 1.70 -15.98
N VAL A 407 -0.88 0.98 -15.44
CA VAL A 407 -1.87 0.29 -16.26
C VAL A 407 -3.26 0.69 -15.82
N VAL A 408 -4.03 1.24 -16.74
CA VAL A 408 -5.45 1.55 -16.52
C VAL A 408 -6.27 0.42 -17.14
N THR A 409 -7.12 -0.22 -16.35
CA THR A 409 -8.04 -1.26 -16.80
C THR A 409 -9.46 -0.85 -16.44
N VAL A 410 -10.31 -0.64 -17.45
CA VAL A 410 -11.72 -0.30 -17.28
C VAL A 410 -12.55 -1.54 -17.61
N PHE A 411 -13.33 -2.00 -16.63
CA PHE A 411 -14.32 -3.04 -16.84
C PHE A 411 -15.67 -2.39 -17.08
N VAL A 412 -16.29 -2.73 -18.21
CA VAL A 412 -17.62 -2.27 -18.59
C VAL A 412 -18.53 -3.49 -18.67
N ARG A 413 -19.62 -3.47 -17.89
CA ARG A 413 -20.65 -4.49 -17.94
C ARG A 413 -21.99 -3.82 -18.22
N VAL A 414 -22.74 -4.44 -19.11
CA VAL A 414 -24.04 -3.97 -19.54
C VAL A 414 -25.02 -5.13 -19.48
N HIS A 415 -26.19 -4.91 -18.89
CA HIS A 415 -27.27 -5.90 -18.82
C HIS A 415 -28.63 -5.23 -18.90
N THR A 416 -29.62 -5.92 -19.46
CA THR A 416 -30.98 -5.40 -19.65
C THR A 416 -31.98 -6.30 -18.92
N GLN A 417 -32.49 -5.83 -17.77
CA GLN A 417 -33.37 -6.63 -16.92
C GLN A 417 -34.62 -5.85 -16.53
N GLY A 418 -35.79 -6.48 -16.69
CA GLY A 418 -37.07 -5.90 -16.26
C GLY A 418 -37.42 -4.58 -16.95
N GLY A 419 -36.98 -4.37 -18.19
CA GLY A 419 -37.16 -3.09 -18.90
C GLY A 419 -36.19 -1.99 -18.44
N MET A 420 -35.17 -2.32 -17.66
CA MET A 420 -34.10 -1.40 -17.27
C MET A 420 -32.80 -1.77 -17.98
N LEU A 421 -32.01 -0.77 -18.34
CA LEU A 421 -30.61 -0.92 -18.72
C LEU A 421 -29.75 -0.59 -17.50
N MET A 422 -28.85 -1.51 -17.15
CA MET A 422 -27.85 -1.29 -16.11
C MET A 422 -26.43 -1.32 -16.72
N LEU A 423 -25.72 -0.21 -16.54
CA LEU A 423 -24.35 0.02 -16.98
C LEU A 423 -23.46 0.11 -15.73
N GLU A 424 -22.51 -0.81 -15.61
CA GLU A 424 -21.49 -0.82 -14.56
C GLU A 424 -20.13 -0.49 -15.19
N VAL A 425 -19.46 0.53 -14.68
CA VAL A 425 -18.11 0.90 -15.10
C VAL A 425 -17.20 0.86 -13.88
N ALA A 426 -16.21 -0.02 -13.92
CA ALA A 426 -15.27 -0.24 -12.82
C ALA A 426 -13.83 -0.03 -13.29
N PRO A 427 -13.33 1.21 -13.27
CA PRO A 427 -11.94 1.51 -13.56
C PRO A 427 -11.04 1.05 -12.41
N HIS A 428 -9.94 0.41 -12.77
CA HIS A 428 -8.88 0.00 -11.86
C HIS A 428 -7.53 0.46 -12.40
N VAL A 429 -6.67 0.93 -11.51
CA VAL A 429 -5.37 1.48 -11.88
C VAL A 429 -4.28 0.76 -11.12
N LEU A 430 -3.36 0.13 -11.86
CA LEU A 430 -2.09 -0.32 -11.32
C LEU A 430 -1.12 0.86 -11.27
N MET A 431 -0.78 1.24 -10.05
CA MET A 431 0.15 2.31 -9.75
C MET A 431 1.58 1.97 -10.19
N PRO A 432 2.45 2.98 -10.36
CA PRO A 432 3.85 2.83 -10.74
C PRO A 432 4.58 1.72 -9.97
N VAL A 433 5.58 1.08 -10.59
CA VAL A 433 6.43 0.13 -9.87
C VAL A 433 7.18 0.87 -8.75
N HIS A 434 7.27 0.24 -7.58
CA HIS A 434 7.86 0.82 -6.38
C HIS A 434 9.27 1.39 -6.66
N PRO A 435 9.57 2.65 -6.25
CA PRO A 435 10.80 3.35 -6.62
C PRO A 435 12.10 2.61 -6.27
N LEU A 436 12.08 1.81 -5.19
CA LEU A 436 13.19 0.95 -4.78
C LEU A 436 13.66 0.00 -5.89
N PHE A 437 12.75 -0.49 -6.75
CA PHE A 437 13.11 -1.39 -7.84
C PHE A 437 13.79 -0.62 -8.99
N ARG A 438 13.38 0.64 -9.24
CA ARG A 438 14.07 1.53 -10.20
C ARG A 438 15.48 1.90 -9.74
N ASP A 439 15.71 1.94 -8.44
CA ASP A 439 17.03 2.20 -7.86
C ASP A 439 18.03 1.05 -8.05
N ALA A 440 17.58 -0.14 -8.46
CA ALA A 440 18.46 -1.29 -8.72
C ALA A 440 19.51 -0.97 -9.80
N ASP A 441 19.08 -0.37 -10.92
CA ASP A 441 19.96 0.04 -12.01
C ASP A 441 20.99 1.08 -11.53
N ARG A 442 20.54 2.07 -10.76
CA ARG A 442 21.41 3.10 -10.17
C ARG A 442 22.42 2.48 -9.21
N ALA A 443 22.01 1.50 -8.43
CA ALA A 443 22.86 0.82 -7.46
C ALA A 443 23.92 -0.06 -8.15
N ALA A 444 23.55 -0.73 -9.25
CA ALA A 444 24.47 -1.52 -10.07
C ALA A 444 25.46 -0.64 -10.83
N HIS A 445 24.97 0.44 -11.46
CA HIS A 445 25.80 1.42 -12.16
C HIS A 445 26.82 2.09 -11.23
N ARG A 446 26.38 2.53 -10.04
CA ARG A 446 27.29 3.07 -9.00
C ARG A 446 28.36 2.05 -8.61
N HIS A 447 27.99 0.78 -8.42
CA HIS A 447 28.97 -0.24 -8.04
C HIS A 447 29.99 -0.49 -9.15
N ARG A 448 29.58 -0.59 -10.42
CA ARG A 448 30.50 -0.81 -11.56
C ARG A 448 31.53 0.31 -11.69
N ASN A 449 31.06 1.56 -11.62
CA ASN A 449 31.89 2.75 -11.85
C ASN A 449 32.65 3.22 -10.60
N ASN A 450 32.44 2.59 -9.45
CA ASN A 450 33.21 2.92 -8.25
C ASN A 450 34.66 2.40 -8.35
N ASN A 451 35.60 3.17 -7.81
CA ASN A 451 37.00 2.78 -7.75
C ASN A 451 37.18 1.48 -6.94
N TRP A 452 38.22 0.71 -7.24
CA TRP A 452 38.56 -0.53 -6.52
C TRP A 452 38.72 -0.29 -5.02
N PHE A 453 39.31 0.84 -4.62
CA PHE A 453 39.42 1.23 -3.21
C PHE A 453 38.05 1.42 -2.56
N GLY A 454 37.12 2.10 -3.23
CA GLY A 454 35.76 2.27 -2.75
C GLY A 454 34.99 0.95 -2.63
N LYS A 455 35.25 -0.01 -3.54
CA LYS A 455 34.70 -1.38 -3.46
C LYS A 455 35.28 -2.14 -2.27
N ALA A 456 36.58 -2.05 -2.04
CA ALA A 456 37.26 -2.67 -0.91
C ALA A 456 36.74 -2.14 0.44
N VAL A 457 36.65 -0.81 0.60
CA VAL A 457 36.08 -0.17 1.80
C VAL A 457 34.62 -0.59 2.00
N TRP A 458 33.82 -0.63 0.93
CA TRP A 458 32.43 -1.08 1.03
C TRP A 458 32.32 -2.54 1.50
N ALA A 459 33.15 -3.43 0.95
CA ALA A 459 33.16 -4.84 1.35
C ALA A 459 33.59 -4.99 2.83
N LEU A 460 34.70 -4.34 3.21
CA LEU A 460 35.26 -4.41 4.56
C LEU A 460 34.29 -3.90 5.63
N THR A 461 33.58 -2.80 5.35
CA THR A 461 32.58 -2.24 6.28
C THR A 461 31.34 -3.13 6.43
N ARG A 462 31.08 -4.05 5.49
CA ARG A 462 29.96 -4.99 5.49
C ARG A 462 30.34 -6.39 6.00
N THR A 463 31.63 -6.73 6.04
CA THR A 463 32.16 -8.02 6.51
C THR A 463 31.68 -8.40 7.91
N PRO A 464 31.69 -7.52 8.94
CA PRO A 464 31.28 -7.93 10.28
C PRO A 464 29.82 -8.40 10.35
N ALA A 465 28.91 -7.73 9.63
CA ALA A 465 27.50 -8.11 9.61
C ALA A 465 27.22 -9.34 8.72
N SER A 466 28.21 -9.81 7.94
CA SER A 466 28.04 -10.91 6.99
C SER A 466 27.79 -12.26 7.66
N LEU A 467 28.40 -12.50 8.83
CA LEU A 467 28.22 -13.73 9.61
C LEU A 467 26.75 -13.91 10.00
N ALA A 468 26.21 -12.95 10.75
CA ALA A 468 24.84 -13.00 11.23
C ALA A 468 23.82 -12.97 10.08
N ARG A 469 24.07 -12.18 9.02
CA ARG A 469 23.20 -12.19 7.84
C ARG A 469 23.18 -13.57 7.19
N SER A 470 24.32 -14.23 7.04
CA SER A 470 24.40 -15.56 6.44
C SER A 470 23.63 -16.60 7.25
N VAL A 471 23.77 -16.59 8.58
CA VAL A 471 22.99 -17.47 9.48
C VAL A 471 21.50 -17.21 9.34
N VAL A 472 21.06 -15.95 9.33
CA VAL A 472 19.64 -15.58 9.17
C VAL A 472 19.10 -16.00 7.81
N THR A 473 19.83 -15.74 6.73
CA THR A 473 19.44 -16.11 5.36
C THR A 473 19.33 -17.63 5.22
N LEU A 474 20.28 -18.40 5.74
CA LEU A 474 20.22 -19.86 5.72
C LEU A 474 19.09 -20.40 6.60
N GLY A 475 18.90 -19.84 7.81
CA GLY A 475 17.80 -20.21 8.69
C GLY A 475 16.43 -19.96 8.07
N ARG A 476 16.25 -18.82 7.39
CA ARG A 476 15.05 -18.56 6.57
C ARG A 476 14.93 -19.55 5.43
N GLY A 477 16.04 -19.90 4.77
CA GLY A 477 16.12 -20.95 3.76
C GLY A 477 15.54 -22.27 4.25
N VAL A 478 16.02 -22.73 5.40
CA VAL A 478 15.57 -23.95 6.07
C VAL A 478 14.09 -23.85 6.46
N ALA A 479 13.66 -22.75 7.09
CA ALA A 479 12.27 -22.57 7.48
C ALA A 479 11.30 -22.60 6.29
N SER A 480 11.66 -21.93 5.18
CA SER A 480 10.86 -21.97 3.94
C SER A 480 10.86 -23.36 3.28
N GLY A 481 12.01 -24.05 3.27
CA GLY A 481 12.11 -25.42 2.78
C GLY A 481 11.29 -26.39 3.61
N TRP A 482 11.31 -26.23 4.93
CA TRP A 482 10.47 -26.97 5.86
C TRP A 482 8.99 -26.72 5.57
N LYS A 483 8.58 -25.44 5.46
CA LYS A 483 7.20 -25.08 5.07
C LYS A 483 6.80 -25.75 3.75
N LEU A 484 7.67 -25.76 2.75
CA LEU A 484 7.39 -26.40 1.46
C LEU A 484 7.16 -27.92 1.60
N LEU A 485 7.93 -28.58 2.46
CA LEU A 485 7.80 -30.02 2.72
C LEU A 485 6.58 -30.36 3.58
N THR A 486 6.22 -29.49 4.54
CA THR A 486 5.17 -29.78 5.53
C THR A 486 3.81 -29.17 5.20
N ALA A 487 3.73 -28.15 4.33
CA ALA A 487 2.49 -27.40 4.13
C ALA A 487 1.38 -28.23 3.48
N GLY A 488 1.67 -29.34 2.78
CA GLY A 488 0.62 -30.24 2.25
C GLY A 488 -0.38 -29.58 1.29
N ASN A 489 -0.03 -28.41 0.75
CA ASN A 489 -0.94 -27.54 -0.01
C ASN A 489 -1.40 -28.12 -1.36
N SER A 490 -0.77 -29.19 -1.85
CA SER A 490 -1.12 -29.82 -3.13
C SER A 490 -2.49 -30.49 -3.13
N GLY A 491 -3.06 -30.78 -1.95
CA GLY A 491 -4.39 -31.37 -1.80
C GLY A 491 -5.47 -30.41 -1.30
N ALA A 492 -5.15 -29.13 -1.10
CA ALA A 492 -6.11 -28.15 -0.60
C ALA A 492 -7.16 -27.77 -1.66
N LEU A 493 -8.30 -27.25 -1.19
CA LEU A 493 -9.33 -26.69 -2.07
C LEU A 493 -8.76 -25.51 -2.86
N ALA A 494 -9.31 -25.27 -4.05
CA ALA A 494 -8.91 -24.13 -4.86
C ALA A 494 -9.19 -22.83 -4.11
N GLU A 495 -8.22 -21.92 -4.13
CA GLU A 495 -8.35 -20.61 -3.50
C GLU A 495 -8.06 -19.51 -4.52
N GLY A 496 -8.72 -18.37 -4.35
CA GLY A 496 -8.52 -17.21 -5.21
C GLY A 496 -7.14 -16.59 -4.97
N PRO A 497 -6.69 -15.68 -5.84
CA PRO A 497 -5.46 -14.96 -5.60
C PRO A 497 -5.56 -14.14 -4.31
N ALA A 498 -4.59 -14.30 -3.40
CA ALA A 498 -4.53 -13.50 -2.18
C ALA A 498 -4.03 -12.08 -2.46
N PHE A 499 -3.06 -11.95 -3.36
CA PHE A 499 -2.56 -10.69 -3.91
C PHE A 499 -1.89 -10.91 -5.26
N SER A 500 -1.77 -9.84 -6.05
CA SER A 500 -0.96 -9.85 -7.28
C SER A 500 0.48 -9.45 -6.99
N VAL A 501 1.41 -10.14 -7.66
CA VAL A 501 2.84 -9.79 -7.64
C VAL A 501 3.07 -8.34 -8.08
N ARG A 502 2.28 -7.85 -9.05
CA ARG A 502 2.39 -6.48 -9.55
C ARG A 502 1.86 -5.44 -8.60
N GLU A 503 0.79 -5.74 -7.87
CA GLU A 503 0.21 -4.88 -6.83
C GLU A 503 1.15 -4.80 -5.62
N LEU A 504 1.70 -5.94 -5.19
CA LEU A 504 2.68 -5.99 -4.10
C LEU A 504 3.95 -5.18 -4.43
N GLY A 505 4.32 -5.15 -5.71
CA GLY A 505 5.46 -4.37 -6.21
C GLY A 505 5.12 -2.96 -6.67
N ALA A 506 3.90 -2.48 -6.47
CA ALA A 506 3.49 -1.12 -6.82
C ALA A 506 3.79 -0.12 -5.71
N ASP A 507 3.92 1.15 -6.09
CA ASP A 507 3.93 2.29 -5.18
C ASP A 507 2.49 2.68 -4.80
N GLU A 508 2.32 3.40 -3.70
CA GLU A 508 0.99 3.90 -3.28
C GLU A 508 0.59 5.15 -4.08
N GLU A 509 1.56 5.95 -4.50
CA GLU A 509 1.34 7.23 -5.17
C GLU A 509 1.93 7.24 -6.60
N ALA A 510 1.24 7.95 -7.49
CA ALA A 510 1.73 8.24 -8.83
C ALA A 510 2.30 9.66 -8.88
N SER A 511 3.17 9.92 -9.84
CA SER A 511 3.62 11.30 -10.09
C SER A 511 2.50 12.11 -10.75
N LEU A 512 2.51 13.43 -10.57
CA LEU A 512 1.49 14.33 -11.15
C LEU A 512 1.27 14.10 -12.66
N PHE A 513 2.32 13.88 -13.44
CA PHE A 513 2.18 13.60 -14.87
C PHE A 513 1.51 12.24 -15.14
N GLN A 514 1.78 11.25 -14.32
CA GLN A 514 1.13 9.95 -14.40
C GLN A 514 -0.35 10.06 -14.05
N ASP A 515 -0.72 10.84 -13.01
CA ASP A 515 -2.13 11.09 -12.67
C ASP A 515 -2.88 11.83 -13.76
N MET A 516 -2.26 12.84 -14.38
CA MET A 516 -2.82 13.53 -15.53
C MET A 516 -3.06 12.58 -16.71
N ASP A 517 -2.12 11.68 -16.99
CA ASP A 517 -2.24 10.67 -18.04
C ASP A 517 -3.33 9.63 -17.70
N ILE A 518 -3.40 9.14 -16.46
CA ILE A 518 -4.45 8.21 -15.99
C ILE A 518 -5.83 8.83 -16.23
N ASN A 519 -6.03 10.07 -15.80
CA ASN A 519 -7.28 10.79 -16.00
C ASN A 519 -7.60 11.02 -17.48
N ARG A 520 -6.60 11.31 -18.31
CA ARG A 520 -6.80 11.43 -19.77
C ARG A 520 -7.30 10.11 -20.37
N TYR A 521 -6.67 8.98 -20.01
CA TYR A 521 -7.07 7.66 -20.51
C TYR A 521 -8.48 7.31 -20.07
N LEU A 522 -8.78 7.48 -18.77
CA LEU A 522 -10.08 7.15 -18.21
C LEU A 522 -11.20 7.94 -18.89
N LYS A 523 -11.09 9.28 -18.93
CA LYS A 523 -12.10 10.14 -19.56
C LYS A 523 -12.32 9.81 -21.03
N SER A 524 -11.23 9.56 -21.76
CA SER A 524 -11.32 9.18 -23.18
C SER A 524 -12.07 7.85 -23.38
N ILE A 525 -11.85 6.87 -22.50
CA ILE A 525 -12.53 5.58 -22.54
C ILE A 525 -14.01 5.75 -22.16
N GLU A 526 -14.30 6.45 -21.06
CA GLU A 526 -15.66 6.71 -20.58
C GLU A 526 -16.50 7.44 -21.64
N ASP A 527 -15.94 8.46 -22.29
CA ASP A 527 -16.62 9.19 -23.37
C ASP A 527 -17.03 8.26 -24.52
N ARG A 528 -16.17 7.30 -24.91
CA ARG A 528 -16.46 6.34 -25.98
C ARG A 528 -17.45 5.27 -25.56
N VAL A 529 -17.39 4.80 -24.32
CA VAL A 529 -18.36 3.86 -23.75
C VAL A 529 -19.74 4.52 -23.72
N ASN A 530 -19.84 5.72 -23.17
CA ASN A 530 -21.10 6.47 -23.08
C ASN A 530 -21.69 6.77 -24.46
N ALA A 531 -20.85 7.18 -25.42
CA ALA A 531 -21.28 7.39 -26.80
C ALA A 531 -21.79 6.09 -27.46
N GLY A 532 -21.16 4.95 -27.18
CA GLY A 532 -21.56 3.65 -27.71
C GLY A 532 -22.90 3.17 -27.16
N VAL A 533 -23.12 3.32 -25.85
CA VAL A 533 -24.41 3.00 -25.22
C VAL A 533 -25.53 3.86 -25.77
N ARG A 534 -25.30 5.18 -25.87
CA ARG A 534 -26.26 6.13 -26.44
C ARG A 534 -26.62 5.79 -27.89
N LEU A 535 -25.62 5.45 -28.70
CA LEU A 535 -25.83 5.04 -30.08
C LEU A 535 -26.67 3.77 -30.17
N ALA A 536 -26.38 2.77 -29.32
CA ALA A 536 -27.13 1.51 -29.28
C ALA A 536 -28.60 1.73 -28.88
N LEU A 537 -28.86 2.57 -27.86
CA LEU A 537 -30.22 2.92 -27.44
C LEU A 537 -31.01 3.61 -28.56
N ARG A 538 -30.41 4.60 -29.20
CA ARG A 538 -31.05 5.36 -30.28
C ARG A 538 -31.37 4.48 -31.48
N GLU A 539 -30.43 3.64 -31.91
CA GLU A 539 -30.64 2.72 -33.04
C GLU A 539 -31.69 1.64 -32.75
N ALA A 540 -31.87 1.26 -31.49
CA ALA A 540 -32.91 0.32 -31.07
C ALA A 540 -34.27 0.99 -30.82
N GLY A 541 -34.37 2.31 -30.98
CA GLY A 541 -35.63 3.05 -30.83
C GLY A 541 -36.01 3.41 -29.39
N TYR A 542 -35.04 3.53 -28.46
CA TYR A 542 -35.27 3.97 -27.08
C TYR A 542 -34.95 5.46 -26.88
N GLU A 543 -35.62 6.10 -25.92
CA GLU A 543 -35.32 7.47 -25.47
C GLU A 543 -33.95 7.53 -24.75
N THR A 544 -33.16 8.57 -25.02
CA THR A 544 -31.80 8.73 -24.45
C THR A 544 -31.67 9.85 -23.43
N ASP A 545 -32.70 10.68 -23.24
CA ASP A 545 -32.64 11.89 -22.41
C ASP A 545 -32.29 11.58 -20.95
N GLU A 546 -32.92 10.57 -20.35
CA GLU A 546 -32.64 10.16 -18.97
C GLU A 546 -31.19 9.65 -18.82
N PHE A 547 -30.70 8.90 -19.82
CA PHE A 547 -29.33 8.40 -19.85
C PHE A 547 -28.32 9.55 -19.94
N GLU A 548 -28.52 10.48 -20.86
CA GLU A 548 -27.64 11.64 -21.03
C GLU A 548 -27.60 12.51 -19.77
N GLN A 549 -28.77 12.78 -19.17
CA GLN A 549 -28.85 13.56 -17.94
C GLN A 549 -28.08 12.90 -16.79
N LYS A 550 -28.25 11.59 -16.60
CA LYS A 550 -27.55 10.88 -15.53
C LYS A 550 -26.04 10.76 -15.78
N ILE A 551 -25.59 10.56 -17.02
CA ILE A 551 -24.15 10.54 -17.36
C ILE A 551 -23.50 11.90 -17.09
N VAL A 552 -24.15 13.01 -17.44
CA VAL A 552 -23.63 14.37 -17.13
C VAL A 552 -23.45 14.54 -15.61
N ASN A 553 -24.40 14.06 -14.83
CA ASN A 553 -24.33 14.15 -13.36
C ASN A 553 -23.16 13.32 -12.78
N ILE A 554 -22.92 12.12 -13.32
CA ILE A 554 -21.81 11.24 -12.91
C ILE A 554 -20.46 11.86 -13.31
N GLY A 555 -20.33 12.31 -14.57
CA GLY A 555 -19.08 12.89 -15.10
C GLY A 555 -18.67 14.21 -14.45
N ALA A 556 -19.63 14.97 -13.91
CA ALA A 556 -19.37 16.20 -13.16
C ALA A 556 -19.07 15.98 -11.66
N GLY A 557 -19.17 14.74 -11.17
CA GLY A 557 -19.07 14.44 -9.73
C GLY A 557 -20.14 15.13 -8.90
N GLY A 558 -21.35 15.30 -9.47
CA GLY A 558 -22.41 16.09 -8.86
C GLY A 558 -22.98 15.45 -7.60
N VAL A 559 -23.10 16.24 -6.52
CA VAL A 559 -23.75 15.86 -5.26
C VAL A 559 -25.08 16.61 -5.17
N PHE A 560 -26.19 15.89 -4.95
CA PHE A 560 -27.53 16.46 -4.82
C PHE A 560 -28.01 16.41 -3.37
N ILE A 561 -28.33 17.58 -2.79
CA ILE A 561 -28.90 17.68 -1.44
C ILE A 561 -30.28 18.33 -1.55
N GLU A 562 -31.33 17.52 -1.38
CA GLU A 562 -32.73 17.94 -1.49
C GLU A 562 -33.13 18.89 -0.34
N SER A 563 -32.72 18.60 0.89
CA SER A 563 -32.85 19.51 2.03
C SER A 563 -31.80 19.22 3.12
N ALA A 564 -31.35 20.27 3.82
CA ALA A 564 -30.46 20.15 4.98
C ALA A 564 -30.98 21.00 6.14
N LYS A 565 -31.34 20.34 7.25
CA LYS A 565 -31.77 20.99 8.48
C LYS A 565 -30.83 20.61 9.61
N ASP A 566 -30.35 21.61 10.35
CA ASP A 566 -29.54 21.43 11.56
C ASP A 566 -28.32 20.48 11.42
N SER A 567 -27.71 20.44 10.23
CA SER A 567 -26.65 19.49 9.89
C SER A 567 -25.33 20.16 9.49
N ALA A 568 -24.21 19.48 9.73
CA ALA A 568 -22.89 19.88 9.26
C ALA A 568 -22.51 19.04 8.04
N ILE A 569 -22.32 19.67 6.88
CA ILE A 569 -22.10 18.98 5.60
C ILE A 569 -20.78 19.45 4.96
N GLY A 570 -19.88 18.51 4.67
CA GLY A 570 -18.65 18.76 3.92
C GLY A 570 -18.65 18.00 2.59
N ILE A 571 -18.51 18.73 1.47
CA ILE A 571 -18.46 18.16 0.12
C ILE A 571 -17.03 18.30 -0.43
N GLY A 572 -16.31 17.18 -0.52
CA GLY A 572 -14.92 17.10 -0.98
C GLY A 572 -14.11 16.05 -0.19
N ASP A 573 -12.82 15.92 -0.50
CA ASP A 573 -11.98 14.88 0.07
C ASP A 573 -11.37 15.34 1.42
N HIS A 574 -11.24 14.43 2.40
CA HIS A 574 -10.58 14.68 3.71
C HIS A 574 -11.21 15.78 4.60
N ASN A 575 -12.54 15.92 4.60
CA ASN A 575 -13.23 16.88 5.46
C ASN A 575 -13.37 16.39 6.92
N ASP A 576 -13.12 17.27 7.89
CA ASP A 576 -13.34 17.05 9.33
C ASP A 576 -14.67 17.72 9.74
N ILE A 577 -15.69 16.91 10.04
CA ILE A 577 -17.05 17.38 10.36
C ILE A 577 -17.29 17.16 11.85
N ARG A 578 -17.52 18.25 12.60
CA ARG A 578 -17.77 18.19 14.05
C ARG A 578 -19.10 18.81 14.41
N ARG A 579 -19.95 18.02 15.06
CA ARG A 579 -21.20 18.47 15.67
C ARG A 579 -21.04 18.50 17.18
N SER A 580 -21.22 19.66 17.81
CA SER A 580 -21.30 19.77 19.27
C SER A 580 -22.75 20.03 19.68
N GLY A 581 -23.42 19.00 20.20
CA GLY A 581 -24.67 19.15 20.97
C GLY A 581 -24.36 19.36 22.47
N PRO A 582 -25.38 19.62 23.31
CA PRO A 582 -25.17 19.75 24.75
C PRO A 582 -24.61 18.44 25.32
N THR A 583 -23.42 18.53 25.91
CA THR A 583 -22.78 17.45 26.66
C THR A 583 -23.66 17.12 27.87
N ALA A 584 -24.05 15.86 28.04
CA ALA A 584 -24.67 15.40 29.29
C ALA A 584 -23.80 15.80 30.49
N PRO A 585 -24.38 16.30 31.60
CA PRO A 585 -23.59 16.66 32.77
C PRO A 585 -22.82 15.44 33.27
N ALA A 586 -21.51 15.58 33.42
CA ALA A 586 -20.66 14.56 34.01
C ALA A 586 -21.16 14.26 35.44
N GLY A 587 -21.55 13.01 35.70
CA GLY A 587 -21.94 12.56 37.03
C GLY A 587 -20.81 12.76 38.05
N PRO A 588 -21.15 12.84 39.35
CA PRO A 588 -20.18 13.14 40.40
C PRO A 588 -19.10 12.05 40.46
N ALA A 589 -17.84 12.46 40.33
CA ALA A 589 -16.69 11.59 40.50
C ALA A 589 -16.63 11.05 41.94
N ALA A 590 -16.56 9.72 42.07
CA ALA A 590 -16.28 9.05 43.34
C ALA A 590 -14.90 9.48 43.90
N PRO A 591 -14.76 9.67 45.22
CA PRO A 591 -13.54 10.21 45.82
C PRO A 591 -12.50 9.09 45.96
N GLY A 592 -11.35 9.23 45.28
CA GLY A 592 -10.24 8.33 45.55
C GLY A 592 -9.15 8.24 44.49
N ALA A 593 -8.42 9.33 44.20
CA ALA A 593 -7.04 9.21 43.73
C ALA A 593 -6.27 10.53 43.98
N LYS A 594 -5.11 10.37 44.62
CA LYS A 594 -4.30 11.43 45.25
C LYS A 594 -3.81 12.50 44.27
N LYS A 595 -3.81 13.74 44.76
CA LYS A 595 -3.27 14.95 44.12
C LYS A 595 -1.77 15.09 44.43
N GLY A 596 -0.97 15.40 43.41
CA GLY A 596 0.21 16.29 43.52
C GLY A 596 1.43 15.91 42.67
N PRO A 597 2.28 16.87 42.22
CA PRO A 597 2.10 18.32 42.19
C PRO A 597 2.20 18.95 40.78
N ALA A 598 1.73 20.19 40.73
CA ALA A 598 1.70 21.08 39.58
C ALA A 598 3.10 21.49 39.09
N GLY A 599 3.20 21.75 37.78
CA GLY A 599 4.27 22.54 37.19
C GLY A 599 4.58 22.19 35.75
N GLY A 600 4.13 23.03 34.81
CA GLY A 600 4.72 23.05 33.45
C GLY A 600 3.70 23.21 32.32
N LYS A 601 3.64 24.42 31.77
CA LYS A 601 3.03 24.76 30.47
C LYS A 601 3.33 23.69 29.42
N ALA A 602 2.30 23.15 28.77
CA ALA A 602 2.44 22.39 27.54
C ALA A 602 2.25 23.30 26.30
N PRO A 603 2.99 23.05 25.20
CA PRO A 603 3.27 24.02 24.15
C PRO A 603 2.41 23.81 22.89
N ALA A 604 2.28 24.89 22.11
CA ALA A 604 1.67 24.92 20.79
C ALA A 604 2.26 23.87 19.81
N PRO A 605 1.47 23.32 18.88
CA PRO A 605 1.97 22.40 17.86
C PRO A 605 2.90 23.13 16.87
N ARG A 606 4.12 22.58 16.73
CA ARG A 606 5.18 23.09 15.85
C ARG A 606 4.91 22.74 14.39
N ARG A 607 5.00 23.77 13.53
CA ARG A 607 5.23 23.70 12.07
C ARG A 607 6.43 22.81 11.74
N ALA A 608 6.30 22.00 10.69
CA ALA A 608 7.41 21.31 10.04
C ALA A 608 8.25 22.32 9.20
N PRO A 609 9.58 22.13 9.09
CA PRO A 609 10.45 23.09 8.42
C PRO A 609 10.48 22.92 6.88
N ALA A 610 10.39 24.04 6.17
CA ALA A 610 10.64 24.16 4.74
C ALA A 610 12.13 23.88 4.43
N ARG A 611 12.40 23.09 3.39
CA ARG A 611 13.76 22.88 2.86
C ARG A 611 14.21 24.10 2.06
N GLU A 612 15.32 24.69 2.47
CA GLU A 612 16.04 25.75 1.75
C GLU A 612 16.57 25.27 0.38
N ARG A 613 16.39 26.10 -0.66
CA ARG A 613 17.11 26.02 -1.94
C ARG A 613 18.52 26.61 -1.79
N PRO A 614 19.54 26.08 -2.48
CA PRO A 614 20.90 26.64 -2.38
C PRO A 614 21.04 27.97 -3.12
N ARG A 615 21.65 28.94 -2.45
CA ARG A 615 22.01 30.28 -2.96
C ARG A 615 23.09 30.18 -4.04
N ARG A 616 22.86 30.75 -5.23
CA ARG A 616 23.90 31.06 -6.23
C ARG A 616 24.64 32.35 -5.83
N GLY A 617 25.97 32.35 -5.94
CA GLY A 617 26.83 33.52 -5.70
C GLY A 617 26.72 34.61 -6.77
N PRO A 618 27.32 35.79 -6.55
CA PRO A 618 27.13 36.94 -7.41
C PRO A 618 28.02 36.87 -8.66
N GLY A 619 27.44 37.12 -9.83
CA GLY A 619 28.17 37.41 -11.08
C GLY A 619 28.43 38.92 -11.24
N PRO A 620 29.40 39.33 -12.08
CA PRO A 620 29.88 40.70 -12.18
C PRO A 620 28.96 41.63 -13.01
N PRO A 621 29.15 42.97 -12.97
CA PRO A 621 28.18 43.94 -13.47
C PRO A 621 28.29 44.24 -14.97
N ALA A 622 27.21 44.82 -15.49
CA ALA A 622 26.92 45.11 -16.88
C ALA A 622 27.80 46.19 -17.54
N GLU A 623 27.98 46.05 -18.86
CA GLU A 623 28.40 47.12 -19.77
C GLU A 623 27.31 47.41 -20.81
N SER A 624 27.34 48.65 -21.31
CA SER A 624 26.28 49.38 -21.98
C SER A 624 26.58 49.61 -23.47
N ARG A 625 25.56 49.62 -24.35
CA ARG A 625 25.23 50.73 -25.29
C ARG A 625 24.31 50.37 -26.47
N ARG A 626 23.32 51.27 -26.64
CA ARG A 626 22.81 51.97 -27.85
C ARG A 626 21.85 51.30 -28.85
N GLU A 627 20.57 51.70 -28.70
CA GLU A 627 19.62 52.31 -29.66
C GLU A 627 19.89 52.23 -31.19
N MET A 628 18.86 51.89 -32.00
CA MET A 628 17.97 52.86 -32.67
C MET A 628 16.80 52.20 -33.47
N THR A 629 15.56 52.71 -33.27
CA THR A 629 14.40 52.89 -34.22
C THR A 629 13.80 51.69 -35.00
N SER A 630 12.49 51.53 -35.25
CA SER A 630 11.24 52.32 -35.08
C SER A 630 10.01 51.52 -35.55
N GLY A 631 8.86 51.66 -34.86
CA GLY A 631 7.51 51.69 -35.47
C GLY A 631 6.72 50.36 -35.68
N PRO A 632 5.38 50.41 -35.78
CA PRO A 632 4.52 49.96 -34.68
C PRO A 632 3.47 48.90 -35.06
N THR A 633 2.97 48.13 -34.07
CA THR A 633 1.57 47.66 -34.01
C THR A 633 1.23 47.15 -32.61
N SER A 634 0.06 47.57 -32.15
CA SER A 634 -0.51 47.48 -30.80
C SER A 634 -0.94 46.06 -30.38
N GLY A 635 -0.54 45.64 -29.18
CA GLY A 635 -1.13 44.50 -28.46
C GLY A 635 -1.47 44.91 -27.02
N PRO A 636 -2.56 44.38 -26.42
CA PRO A 636 -2.83 44.62 -25.02
C PRO A 636 -2.23 43.51 -24.14
N THR A 637 -1.35 43.95 -23.24
CA THR A 637 -1.26 43.57 -21.81
C THR A 637 -1.49 42.11 -21.40
N SER A 638 -0.39 41.50 -20.95
CA SER A 638 -0.30 40.25 -20.18
C SER A 638 -1.17 40.27 -18.91
N GLY A 639 -2.17 39.38 -18.86
CA GLY A 639 -2.89 38.99 -17.65
C GLY A 639 -2.15 37.90 -16.86
N PRO A 640 -2.54 37.67 -15.59
CA PRO A 640 -1.89 36.71 -14.71
C PRO A 640 -2.17 35.26 -15.13
N THR A 641 -1.22 34.38 -14.84
CA THR A 641 -1.29 32.92 -14.92
C THR A 641 -2.59 32.34 -14.37
N PRO A 642 -3.25 31.38 -15.06
CA PRO A 642 -4.42 30.73 -14.49
C PRO A 642 -3.98 29.76 -13.40
N ASP A 643 -4.48 30.05 -12.20
CA ASP A 643 -4.44 29.22 -11.01
C ASP A 643 -5.07 27.85 -11.29
N GLY A 644 -4.52 26.80 -10.69
CA GLY A 644 -4.92 25.41 -10.90
C GLY A 644 -6.32 25.09 -10.35
N ARG A 645 -7.37 25.54 -11.05
CA ARG A 645 -8.74 25.13 -10.72
C ARG A 645 -8.92 23.64 -10.99
N GLN A 646 -9.15 22.90 -9.90
CA GLN A 646 -9.85 21.61 -9.93
C GLN A 646 -11.16 21.75 -10.76
N PRO A 647 -11.63 20.66 -11.41
CA PRO A 647 -12.90 20.68 -12.12
C PRO A 647 -14.01 21.17 -11.19
N GLN A 648 -14.82 22.12 -11.66
CA GLN A 648 -15.97 22.62 -10.89
C GLN A 648 -16.93 21.45 -10.64
N ARG A 649 -16.95 20.93 -9.41
CA ARG A 649 -18.00 20.03 -8.93
C ARG A 649 -19.30 20.84 -8.89
N THR A 650 -20.31 20.44 -9.66
CA THR A 650 -21.62 21.10 -9.64
C THR A 650 -22.39 20.62 -8.42
N VAL A 651 -22.72 21.54 -7.50
CA VAL A 651 -23.47 21.24 -6.28
C VAL A 651 -24.85 21.89 -6.39
N HIS A 652 -25.90 21.07 -6.32
CA HIS A 652 -27.28 21.56 -6.26
C HIS A 652 -27.80 21.44 -4.83
N ILE A 653 -28.21 22.58 -4.26
CA ILE A 653 -28.72 22.68 -2.89
C ILE A 653 -30.14 23.22 -2.96
N GLY A 654 -31.11 22.48 -2.42
CA GLY A 654 -32.50 22.89 -2.31
C GLY A 654 -32.74 23.93 -1.21
N SER A 655 -33.11 23.48 -0.01
CA SER A 655 -33.31 24.35 1.16
C SER A 655 -32.30 24.04 2.28
N VAL A 656 -31.77 25.10 2.90
CA VAL A 656 -30.82 25.00 4.02
C VAL A 656 -31.35 25.80 5.20
N THR A 657 -31.49 25.18 6.36
CA THR A 657 -31.91 25.86 7.59
C THR A 657 -31.07 25.37 8.77
N GLY A 658 -30.51 26.31 9.55
CA GLY A 658 -29.73 26.00 10.76
C GLY A 658 -28.46 25.18 10.54
N SER A 659 -28.00 24.99 9.30
CA SER A 659 -26.92 24.06 8.93
C SER A 659 -25.61 24.79 8.59
N ALA A 660 -24.47 24.14 8.84
CA ALA A 660 -23.16 24.62 8.41
C ALA A 660 -22.68 23.79 7.20
N PHE A 661 -22.20 24.44 6.14
CA PHE A 661 -21.75 23.76 4.92
C PHE A 661 -20.39 24.25 4.42
N ALA A 662 -19.60 23.36 3.83
CA ALA A 662 -18.37 23.71 3.11
C ALA A 662 -18.19 22.83 1.86
N VAL A 663 -17.62 23.44 0.81
CA VAL A 663 -17.31 22.79 -0.48
C VAL A 663 -15.81 22.96 -0.75
N GLY A 664 -15.12 21.85 -0.99
CA GLY A 664 -13.67 21.76 -1.16
C GLY A 664 -13.03 20.67 -0.31
N ASP A 665 -11.75 20.43 -0.51
CA ASP A 665 -10.99 19.38 0.20
C ASP A 665 -10.37 19.95 1.49
N HIS A 666 -10.20 19.11 2.53
CA HIS A 666 -9.58 19.48 3.82
C HIS A 666 -10.31 20.56 4.63
N ASN A 667 -11.62 20.71 4.44
CA ASN A 667 -12.41 21.65 5.22
C ASN A 667 -12.68 21.15 6.64
N THR A 668 -12.81 22.08 7.58
CA THR A 668 -13.34 21.80 8.93
C THR A 668 -14.69 22.47 9.07
N VAL A 669 -15.77 21.70 9.27
CA VAL A 669 -17.14 22.22 9.41
C VAL A 669 -17.61 22.02 10.85
N THR A 670 -17.86 23.11 11.56
CA THR A 670 -18.34 23.09 12.96
C THR A 670 -19.69 23.79 13.08
N GLN A 671 -20.65 23.14 13.74
CA GLN A 671 -21.97 23.71 14.02
C GLN A 671 -22.27 23.67 15.52
N HIS A 672 -22.67 24.82 16.06
CA HIS A 672 -23.07 25.01 17.47
C HIS A 672 -24.57 25.33 17.55
N GLN A 673 -25.33 24.56 18.33
CA GLN A 673 -26.73 24.86 18.66
C GLN A 673 -26.82 25.32 20.12
N HIS A 674 -27.43 26.47 20.38
CA HIS A 674 -27.80 26.94 21.72
C HIS A 674 -29.23 27.48 21.67
N ALA A 675 -30.13 26.91 22.46
CA ALA A 675 -31.37 27.55 22.87
C ALA A 675 -31.59 27.20 24.35
N GLY A 676 -31.68 28.21 25.22
CA GLY A 676 -32.12 28.07 26.60
C GLY A 676 -33.54 28.63 26.75
N PRO A 677 -34.20 28.47 27.92
CA PRO A 677 -35.57 28.91 28.14
C PRO A 677 -35.71 30.43 27.92
N ALA A 678 -36.79 30.82 27.23
CA ALA A 678 -37.02 32.18 26.75
C ALA A 678 -37.65 33.12 27.81
N ASP A 679 -38.20 32.60 28.91
CA ASP A 679 -38.89 33.36 29.96
C ASP A 679 -38.63 32.76 31.37
N GLU A 680 -38.64 33.60 32.40
CA GLU A 680 -38.31 33.23 33.79
C GLU A 680 -39.34 32.25 34.38
N SER A 681 -40.61 32.41 34.01
CA SER A 681 -41.72 31.51 34.37
C SER A 681 -41.56 30.07 33.82
N GLN A 682 -41.01 29.94 32.60
CA GLN A 682 -40.73 28.64 31.97
C GLN A 682 -39.49 27.98 32.56
N ALA A 683 -38.50 28.78 32.98
CA ALA A 683 -37.34 28.28 33.72
C ALA A 683 -37.72 27.76 35.12
N GLU A 684 -38.65 28.43 35.80
CA GLU A 684 -39.22 27.96 37.08
C GLU A 684 -39.99 26.66 36.92
N LEU A 685 -40.85 26.54 35.89
CA LEU A 685 -41.55 25.30 35.57
C LEU A 685 -40.56 24.16 35.29
N LEU A 686 -39.53 24.39 34.47
CA LEU A 686 -38.52 23.37 34.16
C LEU A 686 -37.82 22.87 35.42
N ARG A 687 -37.46 23.78 36.33
CA ARG A 687 -36.82 23.43 37.61
C ARG A 687 -37.75 22.59 38.49
N ALA A 688 -39.01 23.00 38.63
CA ALA A 688 -40.00 22.26 39.41
C ALA A 688 -40.28 20.87 38.82
N VAL A 689 -40.37 20.76 37.49
CA VAL A 689 -40.55 19.50 36.76
C VAL A 689 -39.37 18.54 37.02
N GLN A 690 -38.13 19.03 36.91
CA GLN A 690 -36.95 18.21 37.19
C GLN A 690 -36.90 17.72 38.64
N GLU A 691 -37.32 18.55 39.60
CA GLU A 691 -37.37 18.19 41.02
C GLU A 691 -38.44 17.13 41.30
N LEU A 692 -39.65 17.27 40.74
CA LEU A 692 -40.70 16.26 40.87
C LEU A 692 -40.30 14.92 40.26
N ARG A 693 -39.64 14.92 39.10
CA ARG A 693 -39.13 13.68 38.48
C ARG A 693 -38.09 12.99 39.36
N ALA A 694 -37.19 13.77 39.98
CA ALA A 694 -36.19 13.24 40.90
C ALA A 694 -36.81 12.61 42.15
N ASP A 695 -37.93 13.14 42.65
CA ASP A 695 -38.68 12.57 43.76
C ASP A 695 -39.49 11.33 43.34
N LEU A 696 -40.16 11.36 42.18
CA LEU A 696 -40.90 10.22 41.63
C LEU A 696 -40.01 8.99 41.42
N ALA A 697 -38.74 9.20 41.01
CA ALA A 697 -37.76 8.12 40.85
C ALA A 697 -37.44 7.34 42.15
N ARG A 698 -37.84 7.84 43.33
CA ARG A 698 -37.67 7.17 44.62
C ARG A 698 -38.86 6.30 45.04
N PHE A 699 -39.97 6.34 44.29
CA PHE A 699 -41.18 5.58 44.57
C PHE A 699 -41.34 4.38 43.62
N VAL A 700 -42.13 3.39 44.03
CA VAL A 700 -42.47 2.23 43.20
C VAL A 700 -43.41 2.70 42.08
N ALA A 701 -43.06 2.41 40.83
CA ALA A 701 -43.83 2.80 39.66
C ALA A 701 -45.24 2.17 39.66
N SER A 702 -46.25 3.02 39.44
CA SER A 702 -47.62 2.66 39.04
C SER A 702 -47.93 3.24 37.66
N ASP A 703 -48.91 2.67 36.96
CA ASP A 703 -49.38 3.14 35.65
C ASP A 703 -49.63 4.67 35.63
N THR A 704 -50.18 5.21 36.71
CA THR A 704 -50.43 6.65 36.87
C THR A 704 -49.16 7.50 37.02
N THR A 705 -48.12 6.98 37.68
CA THR A 705 -46.82 7.68 37.83
C THR A 705 -45.96 7.59 36.57
N GLU A 706 -46.09 6.52 35.77
CA GLU A 706 -45.38 6.40 34.49
C GLU A 706 -45.95 7.37 33.45
N VAL A 707 -47.28 7.51 33.39
CA VAL A 707 -47.93 8.53 32.54
C VAL A 707 -47.53 9.94 32.97
N LEU A 708 -47.44 10.20 34.28
CA LEU A 708 -46.97 11.49 34.79
C LEU A 708 -45.49 11.75 34.45
N ASP A 709 -44.60 10.78 34.63
CA ASP A 709 -43.17 10.96 34.27
C ASP A 709 -42.99 11.19 32.76
N ALA A 710 -43.77 10.50 31.91
CA ALA A 710 -43.74 10.71 30.46
C ALA A 710 -44.16 12.13 30.05
N GLU A 711 -45.20 12.68 30.67
CA GLU A 711 -45.62 14.07 30.42
C GLU A 711 -44.62 15.09 31.00
N LEU A 712 -44.01 14.81 32.15
CA LEU A 712 -42.94 15.64 32.73
C LEU A 712 -41.69 15.68 31.84
N VAL A 713 -41.26 14.54 31.28
CA VAL A 713 -40.18 14.46 30.27
C VAL A 713 -40.53 15.31 29.06
N SER A 714 -41.75 15.12 28.57
CA SER A 714 -42.23 15.77 27.35
C SER A 714 -42.30 17.29 27.49
N VAL A 715 -42.63 17.81 28.68
CA VAL A 715 -42.63 19.25 28.97
C VAL A 715 -41.20 19.78 29.13
N ALA A 716 -40.32 19.07 29.84
CA ALA A 716 -38.93 19.49 30.00
C ALA A 716 -38.20 19.59 28.66
N ASP A 717 -38.34 18.59 27.80
CA ASP A 717 -37.75 18.56 26.46
C ASP A 717 -38.25 19.70 25.58
N GLU A 718 -39.55 20.03 25.65
CA GLU A 718 -40.12 21.14 24.86
C GLU A 718 -39.59 22.50 25.36
N ILE A 719 -39.43 22.69 26.66
CA ILE A 719 -38.85 23.93 27.22
C ILE A 719 -37.37 24.06 26.83
N GLU A 720 -36.60 22.97 26.88
CA GLU A 720 -35.17 22.96 26.54
C GLU A 720 -34.91 23.13 25.03
N THR A 721 -35.81 22.63 24.17
CA THR A 721 -35.64 22.67 22.70
C THR A 721 -36.27 23.91 22.05
N ALA A 722 -37.45 24.33 22.52
CA ALA A 722 -38.22 25.43 21.93
C ALA A 722 -38.21 26.71 22.78
N GLY A 723 -37.61 26.67 23.97
CA GLY A 723 -37.52 27.81 24.89
C GLY A 723 -38.79 28.03 25.74
N GLY A 724 -39.82 27.19 25.60
CA GLY A 724 -41.05 27.23 26.39
C GLY A 724 -42.06 26.15 25.95
N ALA A 725 -42.89 25.66 26.87
CA ALA A 725 -43.88 24.61 26.60
C ALA A 725 -45.19 25.17 26.03
N ALA A 726 -45.78 24.44 25.07
CA ALA A 726 -47.03 24.84 24.44
C ALA A 726 -48.24 24.66 25.40
N PRO A 727 -49.29 25.50 25.30
CA PRO A 727 -50.45 25.42 26.21
C PRO A 727 -51.14 24.05 26.25
N GLY A 728 -51.23 23.35 25.11
CA GLY A 728 -51.80 22.00 25.03
C GLY A 728 -50.93 20.92 25.69
N ARG A 729 -49.64 21.18 25.92
CA ARG A 729 -48.74 20.30 26.67
C ARG A 729 -48.85 20.55 28.18
N LEU A 730 -48.94 21.82 28.58
CA LEU A 730 -49.21 22.20 29.97
C LEU A 730 -50.55 21.64 30.48
N ALA A 731 -51.59 21.63 29.64
CA ALA A 731 -52.90 21.05 29.98
C ALA A 731 -52.84 19.53 30.22
N ARG A 732 -52.07 18.79 29.39
CA ARG A 732 -51.87 17.34 29.57
C ARG A 732 -51.06 17.01 30.82
N LEU A 733 -50.06 17.83 31.13
CA LEU A 733 -49.32 17.69 32.39
C LEU A 733 -50.22 17.95 33.61
N GLN A 734 -51.11 18.95 33.54
CA GLN A 734 -52.09 19.21 34.60
C GLN A 734 -53.06 18.03 34.79
N GLU A 735 -53.52 17.42 33.71
CA GLU A 735 -54.40 16.23 33.75
C GLU A 735 -53.67 15.04 34.38
N ALA A 736 -52.42 14.77 33.99
CA ALA A 736 -51.60 13.71 34.56
C ALA A 736 -51.29 13.92 36.05
N LEU A 737 -51.02 15.17 36.47
CA LEU A 737 -50.82 15.52 37.88
C LEU A 737 -52.07 15.29 38.72
N THR A 738 -53.24 15.57 38.16
CA THR A 738 -54.54 15.38 38.81
C THR A 738 -54.87 13.90 38.93
N ALA A 739 -54.60 13.10 37.90
CA ALA A 739 -54.77 11.65 37.91
C ALA A 739 -53.86 10.95 38.93
N ALA A 740 -52.66 11.48 39.17
CA ALA A 740 -51.71 11.00 40.19
C ALA A 740 -51.96 11.57 41.61
N GLY A 741 -53.05 12.34 41.80
CA GLY A 741 -53.27 13.31 42.88
C GLY A 741 -52.99 12.90 44.33
N ALA A 742 -53.09 11.61 44.69
CA ALA A 742 -52.78 11.14 46.04
C ALA A 742 -51.28 11.18 46.36
N LEU A 743 -50.40 11.01 45.37
CA LEU A 743 -48.95 11.01 45.54
C LEU A 743 -48.37 12.42 45.36
N THR A 744 -48.81 13.12 44.30
CA THR A 744 -48.32 14.46 43.93
C THR A 744 -48.71 15.52 44.96
N GLY A 745 -49.85 15.39 45.62
CA GLY A 745 -50.28 16.29 46.71
C GLY A 745 -49.49 16.14 48.02
N THR A 746 -48.76 15.03 48.21
CA THR A 746 -47.91 14.82 49.41
C THR A 746 -46.47 15.29 49.24
N LEU A 747 -46.03 15.48 47.98
CA LEU A 747 -44.69 15.93 47.65
C LEU A 747 -44.67 17.45 47.48
N ALA A 748 -43.76 18.14 48.16
CA ALA A 748 -43.57 19.58 48.00
C ALA A 748 -43.25 19.94 46.52
N SER A 749 -42.49 19.09 45.83
CA SER A 749 -42.18 19.20 44.41
C SER A 749 -43.43 19.05 43.51
N GLY A 750 -44.38 18.21 43.90
CA GLY A 750 -45.65 18.05 43.18
C GLY A 750 -46.55 19.28 43.29
N VAL A 751 -46.58 19.91 44.46
CA VAL A 751 -47.27 21.18 44.69
C VAL A 751 -46.62 22.32 43.89
N ALA A 752 -45.28 22.40 43.89
CA ALA A 752 -44.54 23.41 43.14
C ALA A 752 -44.79 23.34 41.62
N VAL A 753 -44.85 22.14 41.03
CA VAL A 753 -45.21 21.98 39.61
C VAL A 753 -46.65 22.43 39.35
N ALA A 754 -47.60 22.11 40.23
CA ALA A 754 -48.98 22.53 40.09
C ALA A 754 -49.16 24.06 40.19
N GLU A 755 -48.38 24.73 41.05
CA GLU A 755 -48.37 26.19 41.18
C GLU A 755 -47.76 26.87 39.95
N ALA A 756 -46.61 26.38 39.47
CA ALA A 756 -45.98 26.90 38.26
C ALA A 756 -46.89 26.73 37.02
N LEU A 757 -47.59 25.59 36.92
CA LEU A 757 -48.58 25.37 35.86
C LEU A 757 -49.77 26.32 35.94
N ARG A 758 -50.29 26.59 37.14
CA ARG A 758 -51.40 27.55 37.32
C ARG A 758 -50.99 28.96 36.92
N ALA A 759 -49.78 29.39 37.27
CA ALA A 759 -49.24 30.68 36.87
C ALA A 759 -49.15 30.82 35.35
N LEU A 760 -48.77 29.75 34.64
CA LEU A 760 -48.63 29.72 33.18
C LEU A 760 -49.95 29.55 32.42
N LEU A 761 -50.95 28.88 33.02
CA LEU A 761 -52.27 28.64 32.41
C LEU A 761 -53.30 29.74 32.74
N GLY A 762 -52.93 30.74 33.55
CA GLY A 762 -53.76 31.92 33.83
C GLY A 762 -54.89 31.68 34.85
N GLY A 763 -54.61 30.91 35.91
CA GLY A 763 -55.55 30.61 37.00
C GLY A 763 -55.49 31.59 38.17
#